data_AF-A0A6B1AQB1-F1
#
_entry.id   AF-A0A6B1AQB1-F1
#
_cell.length_a   1.000
_cell.length_b   1.000
_cell.length_c   1.000
_cell.angle_alpha   90.00
_cell.angle_beta   90.00
_cell.angle_gamma   90.00
#
_symmetry.space_group_name_H-M   'P 1'
#
loop_
_entity.id
_entity.type
_entity.pdbx_description
1 polymer ?
#
loop_
_entity_poly.entity_id
_entity_poly.type
_entity_poly.pdbx_seq_one_letter_code
_entity_poly.pdbx_strand_id
1 'polypeptide(L)'
;MPLLQAPFRPKTQNGATDMTDFDIDYASGRRPLERLLESVDRPGDYCVHGRLTVPMPRLEVDAVGLLSFPVPETQILALIGVADRAPYGRGEETLLDTSVRNCLQIDSSRIRLDGAAWDKTFCRLMHAAADGLGCPRERLDARLYKLLIYETGGFFTEHRDTEKVDGMVATLSVSLPVSGAGGELVVRHGDRAATIDMSAVEPSELAYAAFYADCAHETRPVTEGFRLSLVFNVFMRPEDSKTYRRAPDYTDLVEPVAKELTAWGEDGPDKLVWLLEHDYSEAGLSFDTLKNTDAAVGGVLKRAAKRADCALHAAIVHISETGTASYADGTYYDGWDYRGGDHAEAVLGEVLDGQYWLDSWASADGGRPEFGEIVLEAGELLPAGALDGAAPDEQRVHEASGNAGVTVERAYRHAAIVIWPRQRTLDILTEANVARAVAWVGSCMARNVEDGCALLARLVGAWPETARRYRGLENDAQARSEALGLLADAGDPELASRFLREVMQTRFDGSENSRIPGALALLAPADAAEWLAGLVRGRFSRRPGAVLELLLRVGATPGFGWRETLPESVRAAVTELPGALDLSPDQGVFAWTPGGQLDVPRRPVGAAAISDLFVLSWRCGLNEEAESAATAICARPGKATPERAVPASLKSLAEREERISGSAAYRSLWRTAVDALLKRSARHPEAPQDWVIPANLGCDCKHCRQLAAFCADPDARVGRFPLRKDLRQHLHGQIDGHRLDMSHVTERRGSPFTLVCTKNRASYERRLEEYAEDVEWMRTLMRIPPTGDAADDTVAMSLRCLEEAIAAPA
;
A
#
# COMPACT_ATOMS: atom_id res chain seq x y z
N MET A 1 -3.29 -10.40 -2.88
CA MET A 1 -3.61 -9.65 -1.65
C MET A 1 -4.57 -10.51 -0.84
N PRO A 2 -4.21 -10.97 0.37
CA PRO A 2 -5.18 -11.65 1.22
C PRO A 2 -5.86 -10.60 2.11
N LEU A 3 -7.20 -10.68 2.11
CA LEU A 3 -8.16 -9.87 2.84
C LEU A 3 -7.93 -9.97 4.36
N LEU A 4 -7.98 -8.82 5.04
CA LEU A 4 -8.03 -8.72 6.49
C LEU A 4 -9.41 -9.20 6.97
N GLN A 5 -9.48 -10.36 7.61
CA GLN A 5 -10.66 -10.79 8.36
C GLN A 5 -10.44 -10.52 9.85
N ALA A 6 -11.09 -9.48 10.38
CA ALA A 6 -11.36 -9.40 11.82
C ALA A 6 -12.68 -10.15 12.11
N PRO A 7 -12.80 -10.89 13.23
CA PRO A 7 -14.00 -11.66 13.52
C PRO A 7 -15.06 -10.75 14.16
N PHE A 8 -15.89 -10.10 13.36
CA PHE A 8 -17.10 -9.46 13.88
C PHE A 8 -18.19 -10.53 14.10
N ARG A 9 -18.69 -10.64 15.34
CA ARG A 9 -19.89 -11.43 15.64
C ARG A 9 -21.10 -10.49 15.64
N PRO A 10 -22.07 -10.65 14.73
CA PRO A 10 -23.29 -9.85 14.79
C PRO A 10 -24.12 -10.25 16.02
N LYS A 11 -24.51 -9.27 16.82
CA LYS A 11 -25.57 -9.44 17.82
C LYS A 11 -26.90 -9.29 17.08
N THR A 12 -27.64 -10.38 16.98
CA THR A 12 -29.04 -10.36 16.54
C THR A 12 -29.90 -9.56 17.53
N GLN A 13 -30.46 -8.43 17.10
CA GLN A 13 -31.66 -7.88 17.72
C GLN A 13 -32.75 -7.74 16.66
N ASN A 14 -33.85 -8.45 16.91
CA ASN A 14 -35.09 -8.38 16.16
C ASN A 14 -35.77 -7.02 16.42
N GLY A 15 -35.95 -6.22 15.38
CA GLY A 15 -36.83 -5.06 15.37
C GLY A 15 -36.84 -4.46 13.97
N ALA A 16 -38.00 -4.40 13.32
CA ALA A 16 -38.14 -3.80 12.01
C ALA A 16 -37.91 -2.28 12.11
N THR A 17 -36.82 -1.82 11.52
CA THR A 17 -36.49 -0.40 11.29
C THR A 17 -36.11 -0.23 9.82
N ASP A 18 -36.47 0.93 9.26
CA ASP A 18 -36.35 1.28 7.84
C ASP A 18 -34.98 0.91 7.23
N MET A 19 -35.01 0.27 6.06
CA MET A 19 -33.84 -0.32 5.37
C MET A 19 -32.93 0.71 4.65
N THR A 20 -32.68 1.87 5.26
CA THR A 20 -31.77 2.91 4.72
C THR A 20 -30.74 3.43 5.71
N ASP A 21 -30.77 2.98 6.98
CA ASP A 21 -29.84 3.49 8.00
C ASP A 21 -28.45 2.85 7.89
N PHE A 22 -27.43 3.70 7.92
CA PHE A 22 -26.03 3.32 8.08
C PHE A 22 -25.86 2.64 9.46
N ASP A 23 -25.32 1.42 9.50
CA ASP A 23 -24.93 0.76 10.76
C ASP A 23 -23.52 1.21 11.19
N ILE A 24 -23.28 2.53 11.17
CA ILE A 24 -22.05 3.14 11.66
C ILE A 24 -22.31 3.63 13.08
N ASP A 25 -21.58 3.08 14.06
CA ASP A 25 -21.69 3.50 15.45
C ASP A 25 -20.97 4.84 15.65
N TYR A 26 -21.73 5.91 15.83
CA TYR A 26 -21.20 7.24 16.14
C TYR A 26 -20.81 7.35 17.62
N ALA A 27 -19.95 8.31 17.97
CA ALA A 27 -19.51 8.59 19.34
C ALA A 27 -20.61 9.26 20.19
N SER A 28 -21.79 8.62 20.29
CA SER A 28 -23.01 9.13 20.93
C SER A 28 -22.83 9.53 22.41
N GLY A 29 -21.82 8.97 23.09
CA GLY A 29 -21.39 9.36 24.44
C GLY A 29 -20.72 10.74 24.53
N ARG A 30 -20.39 11.39 23.41
CA ARG A 30 -19.68 12.70 23.34
C ARG A 30 -20.58 13.87 22.92
N ARG A 31 -21.89 13.73 23.08
CA ARG A 31 -22.89 14.77 22.77
C ARG A 31 -22.59 16.18 23.32
N PRO A 32 -21.99 16.37 24.51
CA PRO A 32 -21.62 17.70 24.99
C PRO A 32 -20.55 18.39 24.11
N LEU A 33 -19.53 17.64 23.69
CA LEU A 33 -18.49 18.13 22.79
C LEU A 33 -19.07 18.45 21.41
N GLU A 34 -19.88 17.54 20.88
CA GLU A 34 -20.59 17.71 19.61
C GLU A 34 -21.40 19.01 19.58
N ARG A 35 -22.26 19.25 20.57
CA ARG A 35 -23.06 20.48 20.66
C ARG A 35 -22.23 21.75 20.73
N LEU A 36 -21.06 21.71 21.37
CA LEU A 36 -20.15 22.85 21.42
C LEU A 36 -19.56 23.14 20.04
N LEU A 37 -19.18 22.10 19.29
CA LEU A 37 -18.63 22.24 17.94
C LEU A 37 -19.71 22.66 16.92
N GLU A 38 -20.93 22.13 17.04
CA GLU A 38 -22.10 22.57 16.25
C GLU A 38 -22.46 24.04 16.48
N SER A 39 -22.13 24.59 17.67
CA SER A 39 -22.40 25.99 18.01
C SER A 39 -21.36 26.98 17.48
N VAL A 40 -20.31 26.50 16.79
CA VAL A 40 -19.29 27.35 16.19
C VAL A 40 -19.91 28.17 15.05
N ASP A 41 -19.90 29.49 15.22
CA ASP A 41 -20.47 30.44 14.25
C ASP A 41 -19.81 30.29 12.86
N ARG A 42 -20.63 30.35 11.80
CA ARG A 42 -20.21 30.16 10.40
C ARG A 42 -19.89 31.53 9.79
N PRO A 43 -18.61 31.90 9.56
CA PRO A 43 -18.24 33.23 9.10
C PRO A 43 -18.68 33.56 7.66
N GLY A 44 -19.35 32.64 6.96
CA GLY A 44 -19.96 32.85 5.64
C GLY A 44 -20.96 31.73 5.28
N ASP A 45 -21.37 31.68 4.02
CA ASP A 45 -22.31 30.69 3.48
C ASP A 45 -21.69 29.84 2.36
N TYR A 46 -22.35 28.75 1.95
CA TYR A 46 -21.88 27.86 0.87
C TYR A 46 -21.92 28.52 -0.52
N CYS A 47 -22.75 29.56 -0.65
CA CYS A 47 -22.92 30.34 -1.86
C CYS A 47 -23.23 31.79 -1.50
N VAL A 48 -22.62 32.73 -2.22
CA VAL A 48 -22.95 34.16 -2.20
C VAL A 48 -23.25 34.63 -3.61
N HIS A 49 -24.23 35.51 -3.75
CA HIS A 49 -24.58 36.08 -5.04
C HIS A 49 -24.99 37.54 -4.89
N GLY A 50 -24.95 38.27 -6.00
CA GLY A 50 -25.35 39.66 -6.02
C GLY A 50 -25.26 40.28 -7.40
N ARG A 51 -25.50 41.59 -7.42
CA ARG A 51 -25.40 42.42 -8.62
C ARG A 51 -24.50 43.61 -8.35
N LEU A 52 -23.69 43.98 -9.33
CA LEU A 52 -22.77 45.10 -9.23
C LEU A 52 -22.92 46.02 -10.43
N THR A 53 -23.32 47.26 -10.19
CA THR A 53 -23.25 48.33 -11.17
C THR A 53 -21.80 48.79 -11.32
N VAL A 54 -21.22 48.62 -12.50
CA VAL A 54 -19.79 48.81 -12.75
C VAL A 54 -19.54 49.43 -14.13
N PRO A 55 -18.44 50.18 -14.30
CA PRO A 55 -17.90 50.43 -15.63
C PRO A 55 -17.61 49.07 -16.29
N MET A 56 -18.18 48.84 -17.47
CA MET A 56 -18.04 47.57 -18.17
C MET A 56 -16.58 47.30 -18.55
N PRO A 57 -16.10 46.05 -18.45
CA PRO A 57 -14.75 45.70 -18.84
C PRO A 57 -14.54 45.84 -20.34
N ARG A 58 -13.28 45.95 -20.74
CA ARG A 58 -12.87 45.72 -22.12
C ARG A 58 -12.69 44.21 -22.29
N LEU A 59 -13.67 43.58 -22.95
CA LEU A 59 -13.69 42.15 -23.22
C LEU A 59 -13.55 41.92 -24.73
N GLU A 60 -12.41 41.36 -25.14
CA GLU A 60 -12.10 41.03 -26.53
C GLU A 60 -11.97 39.52 -26.68
N VAL A 61 -12.59 38.97 -27.72
CA VAL A 61 -12.54 37.53 -28.03
C VAL A 61 -11.91 37.33 -29.40
N ASP A 62 -10.94 36.43 -29.50
CA ASP A 62 -10.25 36.14 -30.76
C ASP A 62 -11.25 35.79 -31.87
N ALA A 63 -11.08 36.43 -33.04
CA ALA A 63 -11.93 36.36 -34.22
C ALA A 63 -13.31 37.07 -34.14
N VAL A 64 -13.77 37.49 -32.96
CA VAL A 64 -14.99 38.33 -32.81
C VAL A 64 -14.64 39.80 -32.58
N GLY A 65 -13.54 40.07 -31.89
CA GLY A 65 -13.09 41.40 -31.52
C GLY A 65 -13.71 41.90 -30.21
N LEU A 66 -13.75 43.22 -30.04
CA LEU A 66 -14.22 43.87 -28.83
C LEU A 66 -15.75 43.77 -28.68
N LEU A 67 -16.23 43.25 -27.54
CA LEU A 67 -17.65 43.15 -27.22
C LEU A 67 -18.22 44.50 -26.75
N SER A 68 -19.46 44.76 -27.16
CA SER A 68 -20.30 45.88 -26.66
C SER A 68 -21.21 45.39 -25.53
N PHE A 69 -21.72 46.30 -24.70
CA PHE A 69 -22.62 45.97 -23.58
C PHE A 69 -23.90 46.83 -23.62
N PRO A 70 -25.11 46.24 -23.51
CA PRO A 70 -25.36 44.81 -23.46
C PRO A 70 -24.90 44.12 -24.75
N VAL A 71 -24.48 42.86 -24.68
CA VAL A 71 -23.90 42.17 -25.86
C VAL A 71 -25.00 42.00 -26.90
N PRO A 72 -24.86 42.61 -28.09
CA PRO A 72 -25.88 42.52 -29.12
C PRO A 72 -25.90 41.10 -29.71
N GLU A 73 -27.08 40.65 -30.13
CA GLU A 73 -27.28 39.33 -30.72
C GLU A 73 -26.32 39.03 -31.87
N THR A 74 -25.98 40.03 -32.69
CA THR A 74 -24.99 39.89 -33.78
C THR A 74 -23.61 39.46 -33.28
N GLN A 75 -23.15 39.97 -32.14
CA GLN A 75 -21.89 39.55 -31.53
C GLN A 75 -22.02 38.19 -30.84
N ILE A 76 -23.18 37.87 -30.26
CA ILE A 76 -23.43 36.54 -29.67
C ILE A 76 -23.39 35.45 -30.75
N LEU A 77 -24.03 35.66 -31.90
CA LEU A 77 -23.97 34.73 -33.03
C LEU A 77 -22.55 34.57 -33.57
N ALA A 78 -21.75 35.64 -33.58
CA ALA A 78 -20.33 35.56 -33.92
C ALA A 78 -19.52 34.74 -32.90
N LEU A 79 -19.82 34.89 -31.59
CA LEU A 79 -19.24 34.06 -30.53
C LEU A 79 -19.61 32.59 -30.71
N ILE A 80 -20.89 32.28 -31.00
CA ILE A 80 -21.37 30.92 -31.29
C ILE A 80 -20.59 30.31 -32.47
N GLY A 81 -20.35 31.09 -33.53
CA GLY A 81 -19.63 30.63 -34.72
C GLY A 81 -18.16 30.26 -34.47
N VAL A 82 -17.58 30.68 -33.34
CA VAL A 82 -16.19 30.38 -32.97
C VAL A 82 -16.05 29.58 -31.67
N ALA A 83 -17.17 29.26 -31.02
CA ALA A 83 -17.23 28.51 -29.77
C ALA A 83 -17.23 27.01 -30.01
N ASP A 84 -16.67 26.28 -29.06
CA ASP A 84 -16.68 24.82 -29.06
C ASP A 84 -17.88 24.32 -28.24
N ARG A 85 -18.39 23.13 -28.55
CA ARG A 85 -19.35 22.48 -27.64
C ARG A 85 -18.67 22.22 -26.29
N ALA A 86 -19.35 22.58 -25.21
CA ALA A 86 -18.79 22.38 -23.88
C ALA A 86 -18.80 20.87 -23.53
N PRO A 87 -17.63 20.24 -23.33
CA PRO A 87 -17.57 18.82 -22.98
C PRO A 87 -18.07 18.57 -21.56
N TYR A 88 -18.43 17.32 -21.28
CA TYR A 88 -18.62 16.77 -19.94
C TYR A 88 -17.76 15.49 -19.78
N GLY A 89 -17.20 15.28 -18.60
CA GLY A 89 -16.33 14.13 -18.32
C GLY A 89 -16.80 13.36 -17.09
N ARG A 90 -16.96 12.05 -17.24
CA ARG A 90 -16.92 11.09 -16.13
C ARG A 90 -15.49 10.55 -16.07
N GLY A 91 -14.65 11.07 -15.17
CA GLY A 91 -13.24 10.69 -15.09
C GLY A 91 -12.39 11.22 -16.25
N GLU A 92 -11.49 10.40 -16.79
CA GLU A 92 -10.51 10.79 -17.82
C GLU A 92 -11.08 10.84 -19.27
N GLU A 93 -12.34 10.44 -19.48
CA GLU A 93 -12.96 10.42 -20.82
C GLU A 93 -13.80 11.67 -21.10
N THR A 94 -13.50 12.36 -22.21
CA THR A 94 -14.26 13.52 -22.70
C THR A 94 -15.43 13.03 -23.56
N LEU A 95 -16.66 13.06 -23.04
CA LEU A 95 -17.86 12.65 -23.76
C LEU A 95 -18.76 13.86 -24.10
N LEU A 96 -19.31 13.89 -25.31
CA LEU A 96 -20.23 14.94 -25.78
C LEU A 96 -21.67 14.41 -25.70
N ASP A 97 -22.30 14.45 -24.53
CA ASP A 97 -23.71 14.09 -24.35
C ASP A 97 -24.59 15.34 -24.18
N THR A 98 -25.42 15.63 -25.18
CA THR A 98 -26.35 16.76 -25.19
C THR A 98 -27.53 16.62 -24.24
N SER A 99 -27.75 15.43 -23.65
CA SER A 99 -28.78 15.22 -22.62
C SER A 99 -28.33 15.72 -21.23
N VAL A 100 -27.02 15.83 -21.00
CA VAL A 100 -26.41 16.29 -19.75
C VAL A 100 -26.09 17.79 -19.82
N ARG A 101 -25.60 18.26 -20.98
CA ARG A 101 -25.20 19.66 -21.15
C ARG A 101 -25.50 20.17 -22.55
N ASN A 102 -26.26 21.25 -22.63
CA ASN A 102 -26.52 21.98 -23.87
C ASN A 102 -25.99 23.42 -23.74
N CYS A 103 -24.70 23.58 -23.97
CA CYS A 103 -23.98 24.86 -23.82
C CYS A 103 -22.72 24.88 -24.69
N LEU A 104 -22.33 26.08 -25.14
CA LEU A 104 -21.09 26.33 -25.87
C LEU A 104 -20.07 27.01 -24.95
N GLN A 105 -18.78 26.82 -25.22
CA GLN A 105 -17.71 27.43 -24.44
C GLN A 105 -16.62 28.03 -25.33
N ILE A 106 -15.98 29.08 -24.81
CA ILE A 106 -14.73 29.64 -25.35
C ILE A 106 -13.69 29.59 -24.23
N ASP A 107 -12.55 28.97 -24.52
CA ASP A 107 -11.45 28.85 -23.58
C ASP A 107 -10.80 30.20 -23.22
N SER A 108 -10.36 30.36 -21.98
CA SER A 108 -9.70 31.58 -21.49
C SER A 108 -8.51 32.04 -22.33
N SER A 109 -7.77 31.14 -22.99
CA SER A 109 -6.65 31.50 -23.87
C SER A 109 -7.03 32.38 -25.06
N ARG A 110 -8.32 32.38 -25.45
CA ARG A 110 -8.88 33.16 -26.56
C ARG A 110 -9.60 34.44 -26.11
N ILE A 111 -9.51 34.76 -24.82
CA ILE A 111 -10.25 35.86 -24.19
C ILE A 111 -9.26 36.83 -23.57
N ARG A 112 -9.38 38.11 -23.94
CA ARG A 112 -8.69 39.21 -23.28
C ARG A 112 -9.68 40.04 -22.49
N LEU A 113 -9.53 40.02 -21.18
CA LEU A 113 -10.37 40.75 -20.24
C LEU A 113 -9.51 41.77 -19.49
N ASP A 114 -9.67 43.05 -19.84
CA ASP A 114 -8.91 44.16 -19.28
C ASP A 114 -9.79 45.43 -19.16
N GLY A 115 -9.17 46.59 -18.95
CA GLY A 115 -9.85 47.88 -18.89
C GLY A 115 -9.44 48.71 -17.67
N ALA A 116 -9.45 50.04 -17.81
CA ALA A 116 -8.91 50.96 -16.80
C ALA A 116 -9.57 50.84 -15.41
N ALA A 117 -10.82 50.36 -15.34
CA ALA A 117 -11.54 50.15 -14.09
C ALA A 117 -11.70 48.66 -13.71
N TRP A 118 -11.25 47.73 -14.55
CA TRP A 118 -11.50 46.29 -14.38
C TRP A 118 -10.89 45.77 -13.10
N ASP A 119 -9.62 46.05 -12.83
CA ASP A 119 -8.94 45.59 -11.60
C ASP A 119 -9.68 46.02 -10.34
N LYS A 120 -10.21 47.25 -10.32
CA LYS A 120 -11.00 47.78 -9.20
C LYS A 120 -12.37 47.09 -9.10
N THR A 121 -13.03 46.84 -10.22
CA THR A 121 -14.30 46.10 -10.29
C THR A 121 -14.13 44.66 -9.83
N PHE A 122 -13.10 43.97 -10.33
CA PHE A 122 -12.79 42.60 -9.99
C PHE A 122 -12.38 42.46 -8.52
N CYS A 123 -11.61 43.41 -7.99
CA CYS A 123 -11.30 43.46 -6.56
C CYS A 123 -12.58 43.55 -5.69
N ARG A 124 -13.59 44.33 -6.11
CA ARG A 124 -14.89 44.39 -5.40
C ARG A 124 -15.65 43.07 -5.48
N LEU A 125 -15.67 42.42 -6.64
CA LEU A 125 -16.25 41.08 -6.82
C LEU A 125 -15.58 40.07 -5.88
N MET A 126 -14.25 40.04 -5.87
CA MET A 126 -13.47 39.14 -5.02
C MET A 126 -13.66 39.41 -3.53
N HIS A 127 -13.78 40.67 -3.11
CA HIS A 127 -14.12 41.00 -1.73
C HIS A 127 -15.52 40.51 -1.34
N ALA A 128 -16.52 40.70 -2.21
CA ALA A 128 -17.87 40.22 -1.93
C ALA A 128 -17.96 38.69 -1.91
N ALA A 129 -17.24 38.02 -2.82
CA ALA A 129 -17.09 36.56 -2.81
C ALA A 129 -16.41 36.08 -1.51
N ALA A 130 -15.29 36.71 -1.13
CA ALA A 130 -14.57 36.38 0.08
C ALA A 130 -15.41 36.58 1.34
N ASP A 131 -16.06 37.73 1.49
CA ASP A 131 -16.94 38.01 2.64
C ASP A 131 -18.11 37.02 2.70
N GLY A 132 -18.75 36.76 1.57
CA GLY A 132 -19.92 35.88 1.50
C GLY A 132 -19.59 34.41 1.75
N LEU A 133 -18.41 33.95 1.30
CA LEU A 133 -17.89 32.61 1.58
C LEU A 133 -17.13 32.54 2.92
N GLY A 134 -17.04 33.61 3.71
CA GLY A 134 -16.30 33.60 4.98
C GLY A 134 -14.79 33.39 4.83
N CYS A 135 -14.24 33.73 3.66
CA CYS A 135 -12.83 33.58 3.31
C CYS A 135 -12.02 34.88 3.53
N PRO A 136 -10.73 34.81 3.87
CA PRO A 136 -9.89 36.01 4.00
C PRO A 136 -9.65 36.68 2.63
N ARG A 137 -10.05 37.96 2.50
CA ARG A 137 -10.00 38.74 1.24
C ARG A 137 -8.64 38.72 0.53
N GLU A 138 -7.56 38.81 1.29
CA GLU A 138 -6.18 38.87 0.81
C GLU A 138 -5.62 37.51 0.35
N ARG A 139 -6.26 36.41 0.74
CA ARG A 139 -5.84 35.05 0.40
C ARG A 139 -6.59 34.48 -0.80
N LEU A 140 -7.76 35.04 -1.11
CA LEU A 140 -8.57 34.65 -2.25
C LEU A 140 -7.99 35.23 -3.54
N ASP A 141 -7.73 34.37 -4.52
CA ASP A 141 -7.36 34.76 -5.88
C ASP A 141 -8.29 34.06 -6.87
N ALA A 142 -8.49 34.59 -8.08
CA ALA A 142 -9.29 33.88 -9.08
C ALA A 142 -8.76 34.08 -10.49
N ARG A 143 -8.82 33.02 -11.29
CA ARG A 143 -8.32 33.00 -12.67
C ARG A 143 -9.46 32.68 -13.62
N LEU A 144 -9.57 33.45 -14.70
CA LEU A 144 -10.56 33.20 -15.75
C LEU A 144 -10.31 31.81 -16.33
N TYR A 145 -11.36 31.00 -16.35
CA TYR A 145 -11.31 29.65 -16.90
C TYR A 145 -11.92 29.61 -18.30
N LYS A 146 -13.15 30.11 -18.46
CA LYS A 146 -13.86 30.10 -19.74
C LYS A 146 -15.03 31.07 -19.79
N LEU A 147 -15.50 31.35 -21.00
CA LEU A 147 -16.80 31.96 -21.27
C LEU A 147 -17.78 30.87 -21.68
N LEU A 148 -18.95 30.84 -21.05
CA LEU A 148 -20.07 29.96 -21.38
C LEU A 148 -21.17 30.73 -22.10
N ILE A 149 -21.74 30.11 -23.13
CA ILE A 149 -22.84 30.65 -23.94
C ILE A 149 -23.98 29.64 -23.91
N TYR A 150 -25.14 30.08 -23.43
CA TYR A 150 -26.38 29.33 -23.45
C TYR A 150 -27.36 29.99 -24.40
N GLU A 151 -27.80 29.24 -25.40
CA GLU A 151 -28.90 29.60 -26.29
C GLU A 151 -30.24 29.27 -25.63
N THR A 152 -31.36 29.70 -26.22
CA THR A 152 -32.70 29.30 -25.76
C THR A 152 -32.82 27.77 -25.74
N GLY A 153 -33.28 27.22 -24.61
CA GLY A 153 -33.31 25.78 -24.33
C GLY A 153 -31.97 25.19 -23.88
N GLY A 154 -30.90 25.98 -23.82
CA GLY A 154 -29.60 25.57 -23.27
C GLY A 154 -29.65 25.43 -21.75
N PHE A 155 -29.02 24.38 -21.23
CA PHE A 155 -29.03 24.03 -19.80
C PHE A 155 -27.74 23.29 -19.41
N PHE A 156 -27.54 23.09 -18.12
CA PHE A 156 -26.55 22.15 -17.59
C PHE A 156 -27.13 21.45 -16.37
N THR A 157 -27.27 20.12 -16.43
CA THR A 157 -27.80 19.34 -15.30
C THR A 157 -26.90 19.45 -14.07
N GLU A 158 -27.43 18.99 -12.94
CA GLU A 158 -26.72 18.96 -11.67
C GLU A 158 -25.37 18.25 -11.78
N HIS A 159 -24.32 18.92 -11.31
CA HIS A 159 -22.95 18.41 -11.25
C HIS A 159 -22.16 19.14 -10.17
N ARG A 160 -21.06 18.56 -9.72
CA ARG A 160 -20.05 19.24 -8.90
C ARG A 160 -18.87 19.64 -9.77
N ASP A 161 -18.22 20.76 -9.42
CA ASP A 161 -16.95 21.08 -10.05
C ASP A 161 -15.87 20.18 -9.43
N THR A 162 -15.18 19.38 -10.24
CA THR A 162 -13.96 18.72 -9.77
C THR A 162 -12.90 19.77 -9.44
N GLU A 163 -12.09 19.55 -8.41
CA GLU A 163 -10.88 20.34 -8.19
C GLU A 163 -9.95 20.15 -9.40
N LYS A 164 -10.01 21.07 -10.37
CA LYS A 164 -9.31 20.91 -11.66
C LYS A 164 -7.82 21.21 -11.55
N VAL A 165 -7.39 21.83 -10.45
CA VAL A 165 -6.02 22.27 -10.17
C VAL A 165 -5.83 22.40 -8.65
N ASP A 166 -4.65 22.05 -8.14
CA ASP A 166 -4.31 22.15 -6.71
C ASP A 166 -4.62 23.53 -6.12
N GLY A 167 -5.36 23.57 -5.01
CA GLY A 167 -5.69 24.79 -4.27
C GLY A 167 -6.93 25.55 -4.75
N MET A 168 -7.67 25.03 -5.73
CA MET A 168 -9.00 25.54 -6.09
C MET A 168 -9.98 25.24 -4.95
N VAL A 169 -10.68 26.27 -4.46
CA VAL A 169 -11.65 26.14 -3.36
C VAL A 169 -13.09 26.45 -3.77
N ALA A 170 -13.29 27.30 -4.78
CA ALA A 170 -14.60 27.79 -5.19
C ALA A 170 -14.67 28.11 -6.69
N THR A 171 -15.88 28.31 -7.20
CA THR A 171 -16.17 28.80 -8.55
C THR A 171 -16.85 30.17 -8.45
N LEU A 172 -16.41 31.14 -9.24
CA LEU A 172 -17.06 32.44 -9.40
C LEU A 172 -17.64 32.54 -10.82
N SER A 173 -18.96 32.64 -10.94
CA SER A 173 -19.68 32.85 -12.19
C SER A 173 -20.15 34.30 -12.28
N VAL A 174 -19.77 34.99 -13.36
CA VAL A 174 -20.15 36.40 -13.63
C VAL A 174 -20.91 36.46 -14.96
N SER A 175 -22.20 36.77 -14.90
CA SER A 175 -23.01 36.96 -16.10
C SER A 175 -22.78 38.32 -16.74
N LEU A 176 -22.61 38.31 -18.06
CA LEU A 176 -22.53 39.51 -18.89
C LEU A 176 -23.94 40.01 -19.23
N PRO A 177 -24.13 41.34 -19.37
CA PRO A 177 -25.45 41.89 -19.68
C PRO A 177 -25.82 41.54 -21.12
N VAL A 178 -26.88 40.74 -21.26
CA VAL A 178 -27.46 40.31 -22.53
C VAL A 178 -28.98 40.27 -22.40
N SER A 179 -29.70 40.45 -23.50
CA SER A 179 -31.16 40.29 -23.51
C SER A 179 -31.51 38.80 -23.47
N GLY A 180 -32.18 38.38 -22.40
CA GLY A 180 -32.65 37.02 -22.22
C GLY A 180 -33.40 36.81 -20.90
N ALA A 181 -34.02 35.65 -20.76
CA ALA A 181 -34.74 35.21 -19.57
C ALA A 181 -34.50 33.72 -19.28
N GLY A 182 -34.72 33.30 -18.03
CA GLY A 182 -34.41 31.96 -17.54
C GLY A 182 -32.91 31.75 -17.35
N GLY A 183 -32.46 30.50 -17.31
CA GLY A 183 -31.03 30.21 -17.11
C GLY A 183 -30.55 30.38 -15.67
N GLU A 184 -31.45 30.25 -14.68
CA GLU A 184 -31.12 30.40 -13.26
C GLU A 184 -30.04 29.38 -12.86
N LEU A 185 -29.12 29.84 -12.00
CA LEU A 185 -28.14 28.98 -11.37
C LEU A 185 -28.72 28.44 -10.07
N VAL A 186 -28.82 27.13 -9.93
CA VAL A 186 -29.18 26.50 -8.66
C VAL A 186 -27.92 25.93 -8.05
N VAL A 187 -27.62 26.28 -6.80
CA VAL A 187 -26.47 25.78 -6.02
C VAL A 187 -27.00 25.05 -4.80
N ARG A 188 -26.46 23.86 -4.50
CA ARG A 188 -26.88 22.99 -3.41
C ARG A 188 -25.67 22.56 -2.58
N HIS A 189 -25.86 22.49 -1.27
CA HIS A 189 -24.87 21.99 -0.32
C HIS A 189 -25.59 21.34 0.86
N GLY A 190 -25.42 20.02 1.02
CA GLY A 190 -26.22 19.23 1.97
C GLY A 190 -27.73 19.34 1.70
N ASP A 191 -28.50 19.66 2.73
CA ASP A 191 -29.95 19.86 2.68
C ASP A 191 -30.38 21.25 2.19
N ARG A 192 -29.42 22.14 1.87
CA ARG A 192 -29.66 23.54 1.51
C ARG A 192 -29.56 23.75 0.00
N ALA A 193 -30.39 24.66 -0.54
CA ALA A 193 -30.35 25.04 -1.95
C ALA A 193 -30.69 26.52 -2.17
N ALA A 194 -29.98 27.17 -3.10
CA ALA A 194 -30.19 28.55 -3.53
C ALA A 194 -30.47 28.57 -5.04
N THR A 195 -31.56 29.22 -5.46
CA THR A 195 -31.86 29.48 -6.89
C THR A 195 -31.60 30.95 -7.18
N ILE A 196 -30.68 31.21 -8.11
CA ILE A 196 -30.10 32.53 -8.36
C ILE A 196 -30.46 32.96 -9.78
N ASP A 197 -31.15 34.08 -9.88
CA ASP A 197 -31.37 34.77 -11.15
C ASP A 197 -30.07 35.47 -11.58
N MET A 198 -29.52 34.98 -12.69
CA MET A 198 -28.25 35.41 -13.26
C MET A 198 -28.40 36.40 -14.41
N SER A 199 -29.61 36.94 -14.63
CA SER A 199 -29.87 37.99 -15.63
C SER A 199 -29.43 39.38 -15.12
N ALA A 200 -28.93 40.20 -16.05
CA ALA A 200 -28.63 41.60 -15.79
C ALA A 200 -29.86 42.45 -16.09
N VAL A 201 -30.21 43.37 -15.19
CA VAL A 201 -31.35 44.27 -15.35
C VAL A 201 -30.96 45.51 -16.16
N GLU A 202 -29.70 45.95 -16.05
CA GLU A 202 -29.17 47.15 -16.69
C GLU A 202 -27.93 46.86 -17.56
N PRO A 203 -27.69 47.64 -18.64
CA PRO A 203 -26.49 47.55 -19.49
C PRO A 203 -25.14 47.61 -18.77
N SER A 204 -25.10 48.25 -17.60
CA SER A 204 -23.91 48.46 -16.78
C SER A 204 -23.90 47.62 -15.50
N GLU A 205 -24.65 46.52 -15.47
CA GLU A 205 -24.73 45.60 -14.33
C GLU A 205 -24.10 44.24 -14.66
N LEU A 206 -23.37 43.68 -13.69
CA LEU A 206 -22.92 42.30 -13.68
C LEU A 206 -23.62 41.55 -12.54
N ALA A 207 -24.35 40.48 -12.88
CA ALA A 207 -24.82 39.51 -11.89
C ALA A 207 -23.72 38.49 -11.63
N TYR A 208 -23.49 38.13 -10.37
CA TYR A 208 -22.47 37.15 -10.01
C TYR A 208 -22.96 36.18 -8.94
N ALA A 209 -22.37 34.99 -8.93
CA ALA A 209 -22.49 34.00 -7.88
C ALA A 209 -21.13 33.35 -7.63
N ALA A 210 -20.74 33.24 -6.37
CA ALA A 210 -19.55 32.50 -5.93
C ALA A 210 -19.99 31.40 -4.96
N PHE A 211 -19.52 30.18 -5.18
CA PHE A 211 -19.89 29.00 -4.39
C PHE A 211 -18.71 28.03 -4.31
N TYR A 212 -18.65 27.23 -3.25
CA TYR A 212 -17.57 26.25 -3.09
C TYR A 212 -17.60 25.19 -4.20
N ALA A 213 -16.42 24.66 -4.57
CA ALA A 213 -16.28 23.76 -5.72
C ALA A 213 -17.04 22.42 -5.54
N ASP A 214 -17.18 22.00 -4.28
CA ASP A 214 -17.91 20.82 -3.83
C ASP A 214 -19.44 21.00 -3.82
N CYS A 215 -19.94 22.23 -4.00
CA CYS A 215 -21.38 22.46 -4.13
C CYS A 215 -21.91 21.87 -5.45
N ALA A 216 -22.94 21.03 -5.34
CA ALA A 216 -23.67 20.57 -6.52
C ALA A 216 -24.43 21.75 -7.14
N HIS A 217 -24.35 21.92 -8.44
CA HIS A 217 -25.01 23.03 -9.11
C HIS A 217 -25.52 22.67 -10.49
N GLU A 218 -26.60 23.34 -10.89
CA GLU A 218 -27.21 23.21 -12.21
C GLU A 218 -27.51 24.59 -12.80
N THR A 219 -27.54 24.67 -14.12
CA THR A 219 -28.11 25.80 -14.85
C THR A 219 -29.41 25.35 -15.47
N ARG A 220 -30.52 25.96 -15.05
CA ARG A 220 -31.85 25.72 -15.62
C ARG A 220 -31.90 26.15 -17.09
N PRO A 221 -32.87 25.64 -17.88
CA PRO A 221 -33.02 26.05 -19.27
C PRO A 221 -33.19 27.57 -19.43
N VAL A 222 -32.46 28.17 -20.37
CA VAL A 222 -32.75 29.54 -20.85
C VAL A 222 -34.09 29.52 -21.57
N THR A 223 -35.03 30.38 -21.17
CA THR A 223 -36.38 30.40 -21.73
C THR A 223 -36.51 31.33 -22.92
N GLU A 224 -35.75 32.44 -22.94
CA GLU A 224 -35.74 33.42 -24.03
C GLU A 224 -34.34 34.01 -24.23
N GLY A 225 -33.94 34.24 -25.48
CA GLY A 225 -32.67 34.89 -25.81
C GLY A 225 -31.43 34.05 -25.47
N PHE A 226 -30.45 34.67 -24.82
CA PHE A 226 -29.16 34.06 -24.51
C PHE A 226 -28.72 34.36 -23.06
N ARG A 227 -27.84 33.52 -22.52
CA ARG A 227 -27.07 33.80 -21.29
C ARG A 227 -25.58 33.63 -21.56
N LEU A 228 -24.79 34.65 -21.22
CA LEU A 228 -23.33 34.62 -21.31
C LEU A 228 -22.74 34.73 -19.91
N SER A 229 -21.85 33.81 -19.53
CA SER A 229 -21.22 33.81 -18.20
C SER A 229 -19.72 33.56 -18.28
N LEU A 230 -18.93 34.45 -17.68
CA LEU A 230 -17.51 34.24 -17.41
C LEU A 230 -17.37 33.40 -16.14
N VAL A 231 -16.65 32.29 -16.24
CA VAL A 231 -16.40 31.37 -15.13
C VAL A 231 -14.94 31.50 -14.69
N PHE A 232 -14.73 31.72 -13.41
CA PHE A 232 -13.42 31.83 -12.77
C PHE A 232 -13.22 30.70 -11.76
N ASN A 233 -12.05 30.08 -11.78
CA ASN A 233 -11.63 29.19 -10.69
C ASN A 233 -11.05 30.05 -9.57
N VAL A 234 -11.52 29.86 -8.35
CA VAL A 234 -11.12 30.62 -7.16
C VAL A 234 -10.18 29.77 -6.32
N PHE A 235 -9.05 30.36 -5.92
CA PHE A 235 -7.95 29.71 -5.21
C PHE A 235 -7.74 30.33 -3.84
N MET A 236 -7.39 29.50 -2.86
CA MET A 236 -6.95 29.95 -1.53
C MET A 236 -5.43 29.83 -1.44
N ARG A 237 -4.74 30.96 -1.22
CA ARG A 237 -3.28 30.93 -0.98
C ARG A 237 -2.96 30.39 0.43
N PRO A 238 -1.87 29.63 0.62
CA PRO A 238 -1.37 29.27 1.94
C PRO A 238 -1.07 30.51 2.79
N GLU A 239 -1.16 30.39 4.12
CA GLU A 239 -0.90 31.51 5.01
C GLU A 239 0.60 31.82 5.10
N ASP A 240 1.01 33.07 4.83
CA ASP A 240 2.34 33.53 5.22
C ASP A 240 2.39 33.67 6.74
N SER A 241 3.39 33.06 7.39
CA SER A 241 3.50 32.89 8.85
C SER A 241 3.57 34.19 9.70
N LYS A 242 3.27 35.37 9.13
CA LYS A 242 3.49 36.69 9.73
C LYS A 242 2.25 37.56 9.88
N THR A 243 1.07 37.14 9.45
CA THR A 243 -0.16 37.95 9.57
C THR A 243 -1.30 37.20 10.25
N TYR A 244 -1.25 37.13 11.58
CA TYR A 244 -2.39 36.72 12.40
C TYR A 244 -3.54 37.73 12.19
N ARG A 245 -4.61 37.33 11.50
CA ARG A 245 -5.90 38.03 11.58
C ARG A 245 -6.82 37.31 12.54
N ARG A 246 -7.50 38.11 13.37
CA ARG A 246 -8.38 37.67 14.45
C ARG A 246 -9.46 36.76 13.86
N ALA A 247 -9.46 35.48 14.23
CA ALA A 247 -10.65 34.64 14.14
C ALA A 247 -11.81 35.38 14.85
N PRO A 248 -13.09 35.12 14.50
CA PRO A 248 -14.19 35.41 15.40
C PRO A 248 -13.79 34.94 16.80
N ASP A 249 -14.11 35.72 17.83
CA ASP A 249 -13.59 35.46 19.18
C ASP A 249 -14.29 34.24 19.79
N TYR A 250 -13.94 33.04 19.32
CA TYR A 250 -14.40 31.77 19.86
C TYR A 250 -13.68 31.43 21.16
N THR A 251 -13.00 32.38 21.81
CA THR A 251 -12.34 32.16 23.11
C THR A 251 -13.31 31.58 24.13
N ASP A 252 -14.58 31.99 24.05
CA ASP A 252 -15.68 31.49 24.89
C ASP A 252 -16.00 30.01 24.66
N LEU A 253 -15.71 29.45 23.46
CA LEU A 253 -15.89 28.02 23.14
C LEU A 253 -14.62 27.19 23.37
N VAL A 254 -13.42 27.80 23.29
CA VAL A 254 -12.16 27.06 23.46
C VAL A 254 -12.05 26.43 24.84
N GLU A 255 -12.45 27.15 25.90
CA GLU A 255 -12.32 26.65 27.27
C GLU A 255 -13.31 25.50 27.58
N PRO A 256 -14.60 25.60 27.24
CA PRO A 256 -15.52 24.47 27.33
C PRO A 256 -15.06 23.24 26.52
N VAL A 257 -14.61 23.44 25.27
CA VAL A 257 -14.13 22.32 24.43
C VAL A 257 -12.88 21.68 25.04
N ALA A 258 -11.92 22.48 25.52
CA ALA A 258 -10.72 21.96 26.18
C ALA A 258 -11.06 21.17 27.45
N LYS A 259 -12.09 21.59 28.20
CA LYS A 259 -12.58 20.87 29.38
C LYS A 259 -13.16 19.51 29.02
N GLU A 260 -13.98 19.42 27.97
CA GLU A 260 -14.52 18.13 27.50
C GLU A 260 -13.41 17.19 27.00
N LEU A 261 -12.41 17.73 26.28
CA LEU A 261 -11.24 16.95 25.83
C LEU A 261 -10.38 16.48 27.00
N THR A 262 -10.24 17.29 28.05
CA THR A 262 -9.51 16.88 29.27
C THR A 262 -10.28 15.83 30.06
N ALA A 263 -11.62 15.92 30.07
CA ALA A 263 -12.52 14.96 30.72
C ALA A 263 -12.73 13.67 29.91
N TRP A 264 -12.05 13.51 28.76
CA TRP A 264 -12.15 12.33 27.90
C TRP A 264 -11.95 11.04 28.71
N GLY A 265 -11.01 11.03 29.65
CA GLY A 265 -10.76 9.90 30.54
C GLY A 265 -10.25 8.65 29.81
N GLU A 266 -10.09 7.54 30.53
CA GLU A 266 -9.65 6.26 29.95
C GLU A 266 -10.81 5.47 29.31
N ASP A 267 -12.04 5.61 29.82
CA ASP A 267 -13.22 4.81 29.44
C ASP A 267 -13.92 5.22 28.12
N GLY A 268 -13.28 6.08 27.31
CA GLY A 268 -13.82 6.55 26.03
C GLY A 268 -13.03 6.06 24.81
N PRO A 269 -13.55 6.28 23.58
CA PRO A 269 -12.90 5.83 22.34
C PRO A 269 -11.45 6.30 22.25
N ASP A 270 -10.58 5.57 21.53
CA ASP A 270 -9.14 5.89 21.46
C ASP A 270 -8.87 7.21 20.77
N LYS A 271 -9.65 7.51 19.75
CA LYS A 271 -9.66 8.76 18.99
C LYS A 271 -11.08 9.20 18.69
N LEU A 272 -11.23 10.50 18.38
CA LEU A 272 -12.48 11.08 17.91
C LEU A 272 -12.24 11.66 16.53
N VAL A 273 -13.16 11.38 15.62
CA VAL A 273 -13.08 11.73 14.20
C VAL A 273 -14.26 12.63 13.87
N TRP A 274 -14.01 13.92 13.70
CA TRP A 274 -15.01 14.91 13.32
C TRP A 274 -15.03 15.07 11.80
N LEU A 275 -16.06 14.55 11.15
CA LEU A 275 -16.30 14.72 9.71
C LEU A 275 -16.50 16.19 9.37
N LEU A 276 -15.83 16.61 8.30
CA LEU A 276 -15.92 17.96 7.77
C LEU A 276 -17.15 18.11 6.87
N GLU A 277 -17.71 19.32 6.82
CA GLU A 277 -18.89 19.62 6.00
C GLU A 277 -18.55 19.72 4.50
N HIS A 278 -17.31 20.07 4.16
CA HIS A 278 -16.86 20.25 2.79
C HIS A 278 -16.02 19.06 2.31
N ASP A 279 -15.98 18.85 1.00
CA ASP A 279 -15.11 17.85 0.38
C ASP A 279 -13.69 18.43 0.18
N TYR A 280 -12.68 17.59 0.37
CA TYR A 280 -11.27 17.94 0.19
C TYR A 280 -10.52 16.79 -0.50
N SER A 281 -9.58 17.14 -1.38
CA SER A 281 -8.63 16.16 -1.94
C SER A 281 -7.52 15.81 -0.94
N GLU A 282 -6.92 14.62 -1.10
CA GLU A 282 -5.74 14.17 -0.32
C GLU A 282 -4.55 15.14 -0.43
N ALA A 283 -4.40 15.77 -1.60
CA ALA A 283 -3.38 16.79 -1.84
C ALA A 283 -3.75 18.14 -1.21
N GLY A 284 -5.02 18.54 -1.25
CA GLY A 284 -5.52 19.82 -0.76
C GLY A 284 -5.78 19.90 0.74
N LEU A 285 -5.90 18.76 1.44
CA LEU A 285 -6.26 18.73 2.86
C LEU A 285 -5.14 19.30 3.76
N SER A 286 -5.44 20.41 4.45
CA SER A 286 -4.61 21.00 5.49
C SER A 286 -5.44 21.93 6.36
N PHE A 287 -4.97 22.25 7.57
CA PHE A 287 -5.66 23.22 8.44
C PHE A 287 -5.74 24.64 7.84
N ASP A 288 -4.83 24.99 6.93
CA ASP A 288 -4.78 26.32 6.32
C ASP A 288 -5.72 26.44 5.11
N THR A 289 -6.19 25.31 4.56
CA THR A 289 -7.06 25.23 3.39
C THR A 289 -8.51 24.87 3.73
N LEU A 290 -8.83 24.65 5.02
CA LEU A 290 -10.19 24.39 5.48
C LEU A 290 -11.14 25.52 5.06
N LYS A 291 -12.36 25.15 4.69
CA LYS A 291 -13.43 26.02 4.18
C LYS A 291 -14.45 26.32 5.29
N ASN A 292 -14.94 27.56 5.34
CA ASN A 292 -16.04 28.02 6.19
C ASN A 292 -16.10 27.40 7.61
N THR A 293 -17.15 26.64 7.91
CA THR A 293 -17.40 25.97 9.20
C THR A 293 -16.21 25.11 9.63
N ASP A 294 -15.60 24.38 8.70
CA ASP A 294 -14.49 23.47 8.99
C ASP A 294 -13.26 24.26 9.47
N ALA A 295 -13.01 25.43 8.87
CA ALA A 295 -11.93 26.32 9.30
C ALA A 295 -12.18 26.87 10.71
N ALA A 296 -13.43 27.20 11.02
CA ALA A 296 -13.82 27.70 12.33
C ALA A 296 -13.69 26.60 13.41
N VAL A 297 -14.23 25.41 13.15
CA VAL A 297 -14.13 24.23 14.03
C VAL A 297 -12.66 23.81 14.20
N GLY A 298 -11.91 23.73 13.11
CA GLY A 298 -10.47 23.45 13.13
C GLY A 298 -9.68 24.48 13.93
N GLY A 299 -10.05 25.76 13.85
CA GLY A 299 -9.47 26.83 14.65
C GLY A 299 -9.76 26.69 16.16
N VAL A 300 -10.98 26.31 16.54
CA VAL A 300 -11.36 26.05 17.94
C VAL A 300 -10.63 24.81 18.47
N LEU A 301 -10.69 23.69 17.74
CA LEU A 301 -10.03 22.44 18.11
C LEU A 301 -8.51 22.61 18.20
N LYS A 302 -7.86 23.34 17.29
CA LYS A 302 -6.40 23.63 17.36
C LYS A 302 -6.00 24.32 18.66
N ARG A 303 -6.82 25.26 19.15
CA ARG A 303 -6.57 25.94 20.44
C ARG A 303 -6.93 25.07 21.64
N ALA A 304 -8.06 24.36 21.58
CA ALA A 304 -8.54 23.52 22.67
C ALA A 304 -7.65 22.28 22.88
N ALA A 305 -7.27 21.59 21.81
CA ALA A 305 -6.36 20.45 21.83
C ALA A 305 -5.00 20.80 22.45
N LYS A 306 -4.48 22.01 22.15
CA LYS A 306 -3.24 22.49 22.77
C LYS A 306 -3.37 22.68 24.29
N ARG A 307 -4.54 23.11 24.79
CA ARG A 307 -4.79 23.26 26.24
C ARG A 307 -5.01 21.92 26.93
N ALA A 308 -5.66 20.98 26.26
CA ALA A 308 -6.00 19.65 26.78
C ALA A 308 -4.91 18.59 26.54
N ASP A 309 -3.72 18.99 26.07
CA ASP A 309 -2.63 18.11 25.63
C ASP A 309 -3.08 16.95 24.71
N CYS A 310 -3.84 17.29 23.68
CA CYS A 310 -4.27 16.36 22.65
C CYS A 310 -3.41 16.49 21.38
N ALA A 311 -3.21 15.39 20.69
CA ALA A 311 -2.75 15.38 19.30
C ALA A 311 -3.95 15.73 18.39
N LEU A 312 -3.68 16.50 17.35
CA LEU A 312 -4.71 17.00 16.43
C LEU A 312 -4.18 16.92 15.00
N HIS A 313 -4.95 16.24 14.16
CA HIS A 313 -4.64 15.99 12.75
C HIS A 313 -5.90 16.18 11.90
N ALA A 314 -5.71 16.33 10.60
CA ALA A 314 -6.73 16.12 9.59
C ALA A 314 -6.37 14.86 8.81
N ALA A 315 -7.37 14.11 8.35
CA ALA A 315 -7.20 12.86 7.62
C ALA A 315 -8.38 12.66 6.65
N ILE A 316 -8.23 11.73 5.71
CA ILE A 316 -9.33 11.24 4.90
C ILE A 316 -9.87 9.95 5.53
N VAL A 317 -11.16 9.93 5.81
CA VAL A 317 -11.93 8.77 6.25
C VAL A 317 -12.35 7.99 5.01
N HIS A 318 -12.01 6.71 4.97
CA HIS A 318 -12.45 5.76 3.95
C HIS A 318 -13.38 4.74 4.59
N ILE A 319 -14.52 4.53 3.94
CA ILE A 319 -15.51 3.53 4.34
C ILE A 319 -15.82 2.70 3.10
N SER A 320 -15.56 1.41 3.15
CA SER A 320 -15.81 0.47 2.05
C SER A 320 -16.66 -0.67 2.57
N GLU A 321 -17.86 -0.82 2.03
CA GLU A 321 -18.82 -1.84 2.47
C GLU A 321 -19.26 -2.70 1.28
N THR A 322 -19.35 -4.01 1.52
CA THR A 322 -19.87 -5.00 0.57
C THR A 322 -21.06 -5.69 1.20
N GLY A 323 -22.15 -5.82 0.46
CA GLY A 323 -23.39 -6.37 0.99
C GLY A 323 -24.26 -7.01 -0.08
N THR A 324 -25.41 -7.53 0.37
CA THR A 324 -26.42 -8.09 -0.53
C THR A 324 -27.09 -6.98 -1.35
N ALA A 325 -27.52 -7.29 -2.57
CA ALA A 325 -28.35 -6.37 -3.35
C ALA A 325 -29.80 -6.40 -2.85
N SER A 326 -30.34 -5.24 -2.47
CA SER A 326 -31.76 -5.01 -2.25
C SER A 326 -32.31 -4.19 -3.41
N TYR A 327 -33.50 -4.53 -3.90
CA TYR A 327 -34.18 -3.76 -4.95
C TYR A 327 -35.29 -2.93 -4.28
N ALA A 328 -35.37 -1.64 -4.62
CA ALA A 328 -36.24 -0.66 -3.96
C ALA A 328 -37.75 -1.02 -4.07
N ASP A 329 -38.11 -1.91 -4.98
CA ASP A 329 -39.41 -2.55 -5.07
C ASP A 329 -39.33 -3.96 -4.48
N GLY A 330 -39.97 -4.19 -3.34
CA GLY A 330 -40.00 -5.48 -2.62
C GLY A 330 -40.66 -6.66 -3.36
N THR A 331 -40.36 -6.85 -4.65
CA THR A 331 -40.79 -7.98 -5.47
C THR A 331 -39.71 -9.05 -5.47
N TYR A 332 -39.95 -10.10 -4.69
CA TYR A 332 -39.26 -11.37 -4.84
C TYR A 332 -39.55 -11.91 -6.26
N TYR A 333 -38.61 -11.74 -7.20
CA TYR A 333 -38.67 -12.46 -8.48
C TYR A 333 -38.25 -13.91 -8.26
N ASP A 334 -39.22 -14.73 -7.86
CA ASP A 334 -39.14 -16.18 -8.06
C ASP A 334 -39.50 -16.48 -9.51
N GLY A 335 -38.53 -16.95 -10.30
CA GLY A 335 -38.79 -17.63 -11.57
C GLY A 335 -38.46 -16.85 -12.85
N TRP A 336 -37.39 -17.31 -13.51
CA TRP A 336 -37.21 -17.44 -14.97
C TRP A 336 -38.16 -16.64 -15.90
N ASP A 337 -37.81 -15.41 -16.27
CA ASP A 337 -38.04 -14.93 -17.66
C ASP A 337 -37.16 -13.72 -18.03
N TYR A 338 -36.39 -13.86 -19.10
CA TYR A 338 -35.55 -12.79 -19.67
C TYR A 338 -36.40 -11.96 -20.64
N ARG A 339 -37.06 -10.89 -20.17
CA ARG A 339 -37.53 -9.80 -21.05
C ARG A 339 -37.36 -8.45 -20.37
N GLY A 340 -36.59 -7.59 -21.05
CA GLY A 340 -36.18 -6.27 -20.61
C GLY A 340 -37.32 -5.40 -20.06
N GLY A 341 -37.07 -4.85 -18.89
CA GLY A 341 -37.79 -3.80 -18.20
C GLY A 341 -36.79 -3.09 -17.28
N ASP A 342 -36.94 -1.77 -17.15
CA ASP A 342 -36.03 -0.83 -16.48
C ASP A 342 -35.31 -1.40 -15.25
N HIS A 343 -33.98 -1.22 -15.22
CA HIS A 343 -33.12 -1.58 -14.11
C HIS A 343 -33.54 -0.78 -12.86
N ALA A 344 -34.29 -1.40 -11.95
CA ALA A 344 -34.40 -0.91 -10.59
C ALA A 344 -32.97 -0.82 -10.02
N GLU A 345 -32.56 0.37 -9.55
CA GLU A 345 -31.25 0.58 -8.96
C GLU A 345 -31.09 -0.35 -7.74
N ALA A 346 -30.19 -1.31 -7.84
CA ALA A 346 -29.84 -2.18 -6.72
C ALA A 346 -29.17 -1.33 -5.64
N VAL A 347 -29.78 -1.25 -4.46
CA VAL A 347 -29.26 -0.57 -3.27
C VAL A 347 -28.60 -1.60 -2.37
N LEU A 348 -27.62 -1.19 -1.57
CA LEU A 348 -27.04 -2.06 -0.56
C LEU A 348 -28.12 -2.48 0.45
N GLY A 349 -28.32 -3.79 0.61
CA GLY A 349 -29.13 -4.40 1.64
C GLY A 349 -28.31 -4.65 2.91
N GLU A 350 -28.26 -5.91 3.36
CA GLU A 350 -27.44 -6.29 4.51
C GLU A 350 -25.94 -6.21 4.18
N VAL A 351 -25.17 -5.50 5.02
CA VAL A 351 -23.71 -5.42 4.94
C VAL A 351 -23.12 -6.76 5.35
N LEU A 352 -22.31 -7.36 4.47
CA LEU A 352 -21.62 -8.63 4.69
C LEU A 352 -20.17 -8.43 5.15
N ASP A 353 -19.51 -7.39 4.64
CA ASP A 353 -18.13 -7.02 4.96
C ASP A 353 -17.97 -5.49 4.93
N GLY A 354 -17.17 -4.94 5.83
CA GLY A 354 -16.99 -3.50 6.02
C GLY A 354 -15.57 -3.19 6.47
N GLN A 355 -14.93 -2.23 5.80
CA GLN A 355 -13.60 -1.72 6.12
C GLN A 355 -13.66 -0.22 6.33
N TYR A 356 -13.12 0.25 7.45
CA TYR A 356 -13.19 1.63 7.89
C TYR A 356 -11.79 2.08 8.34
N TRP A 357 -11.20 3.07 7.68
CA TRP A 357 -9.85 3.52 8.00
C TRP A 357 -9.62 5.00 7.67
N LEU A 358 -8.52 5.52 8.21
CA LEU A 358 -8.07 6.89 8.08
C LEU A 358 -6.68 6.92 7.43
N ASP A 359 -6.47 7.79 6.45
CA ASP A 359 -5.15 8.03 5.85
C ASP A 359 -4.92 9.52 5.51
N SER A 360 -3.91 9.80 4.67
CA SER A 360 -3.69 11.13 4.09
C SER A 360 -3.58 12.25 5.13
N TRP A 361 -2.73 12.02 6.14
CA TRP A 361 -2.65 12.84 7.34
C TRP A 361 -2.01 14.21 7.11
N ALA A 362 -2.63 15.23 7.69
CA ALA A 362 -2.10 16.59 7.81
C ALA A 362 -2.12 17.03 9.28
N SER A 363 -1.01 17.59 9.76
CA SER A 363 -0.87 18.11 11.12
C SER A 363 -1.30 19.57 11.19
N ALA A 364 -1.78 19.99 12.36
CA ALA A 364 -2.21 21.37 12.59
C ALA A 364 -1.09 22.41 12.47
N ASP A 365 0.17 22.00 12.47
CA ASP A 365 1.36 22.83 12.25
C ASP A 365 1.87 22.83 10.78
N GLY A 366 1.12 22.20 9.87
CA GLY A 366 1.45 22.10 8.45
C GLY A 366 2.32 20.90 8.06
N GLY A 367 2.76 20.08 9.03
CA GLY A 367 3.46 18.82 8.74
C GLY A 367 2.53 17.75 8.14
N ARG A 368 3.08 16.78 7.42
CA ARG A 368 2.34 15.57 6.98
C ARG A 368 2.94 14.34 7.65
N PRO A 369 2.36 13.86 8.76
CA PRO A 369 2.91 12.69 9.45
C PRO A 369 2.66 11.41 8.64
N GLU A 370 3.64 10.52 8.59
CA GLU A 370 3.52 9.23 7.91
C GLU A 370 2.90 8.16 8.81
N PHE A 371 1.67 8.38 9.27
CA PHE A 371 0.99 7.39 10.13
C PHE A 371 0.48 6.16 9.36
N GLY A 372 0.32 6.27 8.04
CA GLY A 372 -0.25 5.20 7.22
C GLY A 372 -1.76 5.06 7.45
N GLU A 373 -2.29 3.86 7.28
CA GLU A 373 -3.71 3.57 7.54
C GLU A 373 -3.92 3.33 9.04
N ILE A 374 -4.87 4.05 9.65
CA ILE A 374 -5.34 3.80 11.02
C ILE A 374 -6.80 3.37 10.95
N VAL A 375 -7.13 2.24 11.57
CA VAL A 375 -8.51 1.73 11.62
C VAL A 375 -9.43 2.72 12.31
N LEU A 376 -10.61 2.96 11.74
CA LEU A 376 -11.70 3.69 12.38
C LEU A 376 -12.57 2.68 13.13
N GLU A 377 -12.63 2.80 14.46
CA GLU A 377 -13.39 1.89 15.31
C GLU A 377 -14.82 2.41 15.54
N ALA A 378 -15.70 1.48 15.94
CA ALA A 378 -17.07 1.80 16.33
C ALA A 378 -17.09 2.79 17.51
N GLY A 379 -17.91 3.83 17.42
CA GLY A 379 -18.07 4.86 18.45
C GLY A 379 -17.01 5.97 18.43
N GLU A 380 -16.23 6.10 17.36
CA GLU A 380 -15.22 7.16 17.20
C GLU A 380 -15.69 8.33 16.31
N LEU A 381 -16.71 8.12 15.48
CA LEU A 381 -17.15 9.07 14.46
C LEU A 381 -18.12 10.13 15.00
N LEU A 382 -17.93 11.38 14.58
CA LEU A 382 -18.75 12.55 14.88
C LEU A 382 -18.86 13.45 13.63
N PRO A 383 -19.86 14.33 13.54
CA PRO A 383 -21.07 14.35 14.36
C PRO A 383 -21.97 13.14 14.09
N ALA A 384 -22.84 12.82 15.05
CA ALA A 384 -23.80 11.74 14.95
C ALA A 384 -24.77 12.00 13.81
N GLY A 385 -24.90 11.02 12.92
CA GLY A 385 -25.75 11.08 11.74
C GLY A 385 -25.15 11.84 10.54
N ALA A 386 -23.86 12.21 10.59
CA ALA A 386 -23.21 12.96 9.52
C ALA A 386 -23.19 12.23 8.16
N LEU A 387 -23.23 10.90 8.17
CA LEU A 387 -23.27 10.08 6.95
C LEU A 387 -24.69 9.60 6.62
N ASP A 388 -25.68 9.87 7.47
CA ASP A 388 -27.03 9.34 7.31
C ASP A 388 -27.68 9.93 6.06
N GLY A 389 -28.06 9.06 5.12
CA GLY A 389 -28.61 9.46 3.82
C GLY A 389 -27.58 10.03 2.82
N ALA A 390 -26.28 9.98 3.12
CA ALA A 390 -25.23 10.37 2.18
C ALA A 390 -25.16 9.41 0.99
N ALA A 391 -25.05 9.96 -0.22
CA ALA A 391 -24.80 9.16 -1.43
C ALA A 391 -23.34 8.65 -1.44
N PRO A 392 -23.09 7.40 -1.87
CA PRO A 392 -21.73 6.87 -1.97
C PRO A 392 -20.96 7.54 -3.10
N ASP A 393 -19.64 7.72 -2.90
CA ASP A 393 -18.74 8.24 -3.93
C ASP A 393 -18.55 7.24 -5.08
N GLU A 394 -18.49 5.95 -4.73
CA GLU A 394 -18.46 4.85 -5.69
C GLU A 394 -19.47 3.78 -5.29
N GLN A 395 -20.25 3.28 -6.26
CA GLN A 395 -21.11 2.11 -6.08
C GLN A 395 -20.93 1.15 -7.27
N ARG A 396 -20.72 -0.13 -6.97
CA ARG A 396 -20.54 -1.19 -7.98
C ARG A 396 -21.47 -2.35 -7.68
N VAL A 397 -22.23 -2.77 -8.68
CA VAL A 397 -23.08 -3.97 -8.59
C VAL A 397 -22.36 -5.11 -9.29
N HIS A 398 -22.15 -6.21 -8.58
CA HIS A 398 -21.50 -7.41 -9.13
C HIS A 398 -22.56 -8.45 -9.45
N GLU A 399 -22.63 -8.83 -10.72
CA GLU A 399 -23.54 -9.87 -11.20
C GLU A 399 -23.18 -11.25 -10.60
N ALA A 400 -24.21 -12.04 -10.32
CA ALA A 400 -24.08 -13.37 -9.72
C ALA A 400 -23.13 -14.28 -10.53
N SER A 401 -21.99 -14.68 -9.95
CA SER A 401 -21.10 -15.69 -10.54
C SER A 401 -21.36 -17.07 -9.94
N GLY A 402 -22.29 -17.82 -10.53
CA GLY A 402 -22.64 -19.18 -10.08
C GLY A 402 -23.68 -19.21 -8.97
N ASN A 403 -23.39 -19.84 -7.84
CA ASN A 403 -24.32 -20.00 -6.71
C ASN A 403 -24.34 -18.80 -5.73
N ALA A 404 -23.59 -17.74 -6.02
CA ALA A 404 -23.52 -16.53 -5.20
C ALA A 404 -24.56 -15.51 -5.69
N GLY A 405 -25.32 -14.88 -4.79
CA GLY A 405 -26.26 -13.81 -5.12
C GLY A 405 -25.56 -12.54 -5.61
N VAL A 406 -26.34 -11.58 -6.14
CA VAL A 406 -25.85 -10.26 -6.56
C VAL A 406 -25.36 -9.51 -5.32
N THR A 407 -24.14 -8.95 -5.40
CA THR A 407 -23.55 -8.13 -4.32
C THR A 407 -23.39 -6.69 -4.77
N VAL A 408 -23.54 -5.76 -3.82
CA VAL A 408 -23.30 -4.33 -4.02
C VAL A 408 -22.09 -3.94 -3.18
N GLU A 409 -21.15 -3.23 -3.78
CA GLU A 409 -20.04 -2.57 -3.10
C GLU A 409 -20.32 -1.06 -3.11
N ARG A 410 -20.13 -0.39 -1.96
CA ARG A 410 -20.18 1.06 -1.85
C ARG A 410 -18.94 1.59 -1.13
N ALA A 411 -18.46 2.75 -1.55
CA ALA A 411 -17.34 3.43 -0.90
C ALA A 411 -17.67 4.91 -0.62
N TYR A 412 -17.24 5.40 0.54
CA TYR A 412 -17.31 6.79 0.96
C TYR A 412 -15.90 7.31 1.29
N ARG A 413 -15.64 8.57 0.96
CA ARG A 413 -14.42 9.31 1.24
C ARG A 413 -14.77 10.69 1.75
N HIS A 414 -14.49 10.93 3.03
CA HIS A 414 -14.75 12.24 3.66
C HIS A 414 -13.53 12.74 4.39
N ALA A 415 -13.28 14.05 4.34
CA ALA A 415 -12.26 14.64 5.17
C ALA A 415 -12.74 14.76 6.62
N ALA A 416 -11.81 14.63 7.57
CA ALA A 416 -12.10 14.72 8.99
C ALA A 416 -10.99 15.40 9.77
N ILE A 417 -11.35 16.02 10.89
CA ILE A 417 -10.40 16.38 11.95
C ILE A 417 -10.36 15.25 12.96
N VAL A 418 -9.17 14.69 13.18
CA VAL A 418 -8.94 13.60 14.12
C VAL A 418 -8.20 14.13 15.35
N ILE A 419 -8.73 13.80 16.53
CA ILE A 419 -8.16 14.21 17.81
C ILE A 419 -8.02 13.00 18.73
N TRP A 420 -6.98 12.99 19.58
CA TRP A 420 -6.82 12.04 20.68
C TRP A 420 -5.92 12.60 21.78
N PRO A 421 -6.01 12.14 23.04
CA PRO A 421 -5.07 12.51 24.10
C PRO A 421 -3.63 12.13 23.71
N ARG A 422 -2.66 13.06 23.83
CA ARG A 422 -1.29 12.86 23.32
C ARG A 422 -0.63 11.59 23.85
N GLN A 423 -0.93 11.23 25.10
CA GLN A 423 -0.42 10.01 25.75
C GLN A 423 -0.81 8.69 25.06
N ARG A 424 -1.91 8.68 24.28
CA ARG A 424 -2.42 7.52 23.51
C ARG A 424 -1.79 7.38 22.12
N THR A 425 -0.98 8.35 21.68
CA THR A 425 -0.39 8.35 20.33
C THR A 425 0.41 7.07 20.06
N LEU A 426 1.18 6.60 21.05
CA LEU A 426 1.94 5.36 20.90
C LEU A 426 1.03 4.15 20.71
N ASP A 427 -0.05 4.07 21.49
CA ASP A 427 -0.96 2.93 21.49
C ASP A 427 -1.72 2.86 20.15
N ILE A 428 -2.25 4.01 19.69
CA ILE A 428 -2.91 4.16 18.38
C ILE A 428 -1.98 3.75 17.23
N LEU A 429 -0.73 4.23 17.22
CA LEU A 429 0.22 3.87 16.16
C LEU A 429 0.66 2.42 16.25
N THR A 430 0.75 1.86 17.45
CA THR A 430 1.12 0.46 17.65
C THR A 430 0.02 -0.48 17.17
N GLU A 431 -1.25 -0.10 17.38
CA GLU A 431 -2.39 -0.84 16.85
C GLU A 431 -2.49 -0.72 15.33
N ALA A 432 -2.20 0.45 14.75
CA ALA A 432 -2.20 0.62 13.30
C ALA A 432 -1.06 -0.16 12.62
N ASN A 433 0.19 0.13 13.00
CA ASN A 433 1.37 -0.51 12.42
C ASN A 433 2.63 -0.29 13.29
N VAL A 434 3.21 -1.39 13.77
CA VAL A 434 4.36 -1.32 14.68
C VAL A 434 5.59 -0.63 14.07
N ALA A 435 5.80 -0.70 12.75
CA ALA A 435 6.89 0.01 12.09
C ALA A 435 6.70 1.53 12.18
N ARG A 436 5.46 2.00 12.08
CA ARG A 436 5.13 3.43 12.21
C ARG A 436 5.28 3.91 13.64
N ALA A 437 4.90 3.08 14.62
CA ALA A 437 5.19 3.35 16.03
C ALA A 437 6.70 3.49 16.28
N VAL A 438 7.54 2.59 15.74
CA VAL A 438 9.01 2.68 15.84
C VAL A 438 9.55 3.96 15.22
N ALA A 439 9.14 4.28 13.98
CA ALA A 439 9.58 5.49 13.29
C ALA A 439 9.20 6.76 14.07
N TRP A 440 7.98 6.79 14.62
CA TRP A 440 7.52 7.90 15.45
C TRP A 440 8.33 8.03 16.75
N VAL A 441 8.58 6.92 17.46
CA VAL A 441 9.45 6.92 18.65
C VAL A 441 10.85 7.43 18.32
N GLY A 442 11.43 7.03 17.18
CA GLY A 442 12.70 7.55 16.70
C GLY A 442 12.69 9.06 16.48
N SER A 443 11.60 9.60 15.90
CA SER A 443 11.43 11.05 15.74
C SER A 443 11.29 11.81 17.07
N CYS A 444 10.69 11.19 18.08
CA CYS A 444 10.59 11.74 19.44
C CYS A 444 11.96 11.73 20.10
N MET A 445 12.70 10.62 20.02
CA MET A 445 14.04 10.47 20.58
C MET A 445 15.05 11.46 19.97
N ALA A 446 14.94 11.74 18.67
CA ALA A 446 15.75 12.75 17.99
C ALA A 446 15.50 14.19 18.49
N ARG A 447 14.31 14.46 19.05
CA ARG A 447 13.94 15.77 19.63
C ARG A 447 14.25 15.85 21.12
N ASN A 448 13.92 14.79 21.86
CA ASN A 448 14.23 14.62 23.27
C ASN A 448 14.51 13.13 23.56
N VAL A 449 15.77 12.83 23.92
CA VAL A 449 16.22 11.46 24.17
C VAL A 449 15.48 10.83 25.35
N GLU A 450 15.24 11.57 26.44
CA GLU A 450 14.61 11.02 27.66
C GLU A 450 13.16 10.58 27.39
N ASP A 451 12.37 11.45 26.74
CA ASP A 451 10.99 11.15 26.34
C ASP A 451 10.94 10.00 25.34
N GLY A 452 11.87 9.99 24.36
CA GLY A 452 12.00 8.92 23.38
C GLY A 452 12.31 7.56 24.00
N CYS A 453 13.22 7.51 24.98
CA CYS A 453 13.56 6.28 25.72
C CYS A 453 12.36 5.75 26.51
N ALA A 454 11.60 6.63 27.19
CA ALA A 454 10.37 6.24 27.89
C ALA A 454 9.31 5.65 26.94
N LEU A 455 9.15 6.24 25.75
CA LEU A 455 8.25 5.71 24.72
C LEU A 455 8.74 4.39 24.14
N LEU A 456 10.05 4.24 23.92
CA LEU A 456 10.65 2.98 23.45
C LEU A 456 10.42 1.85 24.47
N ALA A 457 10.56 2.13 25.77
CA ALA A 457 10.30 1.15 26.83
C ALA A 457 8.84 0.67 26.83
N ARG A 458 7.87 1.60 26.67
CA ARG A 458 6.45 1.26 26.51
C ARG A 458 6.20 0.40 25.26
N LEU A 459 6.78 0.79 24.12
CA LEU A 459 6.63 0.10 22.84
C LEU A 459 7.14 -1.35 22.92
N VAL A 460 8.35 -1.55 23.47
CA VAL A 460 8.93 -2.89 23.68
C VAL A 460 8.04 -3.72 24.61
N GLY A 461 7.44 -3.11 25.62
CA GLY A 461 6.52 -3.79 26.54
C GLY A 461 5.21 -4.25 25.90
N ALA A 462 4.67 -3.47 24.96
CA ALA A 462 3.44 -3.80 24.24
C ALA A 462 3.65 -4.76 23.05
N TRP A 463 4.87 -4.76 22.48
CA TRP A 463 5.21 -5.47 21.24
C TRP A 463 4.76 -6.94 21.21
N PRO A 464 5.00 -7.77 22.25
CA PRO A 464 4.64 -9.19 22.18
C PRO A 464 3.15 -9.45 22.03
N GLU A 465 2.29 -8.56 22.55
CA GLU A 465 0.84 -8.69 22.46
C GLU A 465 0.33 -8.18 21.11
N THR A 466 0.82 -7.04 20.62
CA THR A 466 0.54 -6.54 19.26
C THR A 466 0.92 -7.57 18.21
N ALA A 467 2.11 -8.13 18.35
CA ALA A 467 2.62 -9.24 17.54
C ALA A 467 1.70 -10.48 17.53
N ARG A 468 0.97 -10.75 18.63
CA ARG A 468 0.02 -11.87 18.73
C ARG A 468 -1.31 -11.56 18.08
N ARG A 469 -1.79 -10.31 18.14
CA ARG A 469 -3.05 -9.86 17.52
C ARG A 469 -2.96 -9.91 15.99
N TYR A 470 -1.86 -9.46 15.41
CA TYR A 470 -1.65 -9.42 13.95
C TYR A 470 -0.95 -10.67 13.38
N ARG A 471 -1.19 -11.84 13.96
CA ARG A 471 -0.61 -13.12 13.50
C ARG A 471 -1.09 -13.44 12.07
N GLY A 472 -0.31 -13.02 11.07
CA GLY A 472 -0.40 -13.61 9.74
C GLY A 472 -0.02 -12.74 8.54
N LEU A 473 0.14 -11.42 8.67
CA LEU A 473 0.20 -10.57 7.45
C LEU A 473 1.33 -9.53 7.39
N GLU A 474 1.90 -9.10 8.51
CA GLU A 474 2.93 -8.05 8.48
C GLU A 474 4.35 -8.60 8.67
N ASN A 475 5.23 -8.28 7.72
CA ASN A 475 6.67 -8.48 7.86
C ASN A 475 7.25 -7.34 8.73
N ASP A 476 7.20 -7.51 10.05
CA ASP A 476 7.74 -6.56 11.04
C ASP A 476 9.29 -6.56 11.13
N ALA A 477 9.98 -7.25 10.21
CA ALA A 477 11.45 -7.29 10.12
C ALA A 477 12.10 -5.89 10.13
N GLN A 478 11.58 -4.98 9.31
CA GLN A 478 12.11 -3.62 9.22
C GLN A 478 11.93 -2.88 10.56
N ALA A 479 10.75 -3.01 11.18
CA ALA A 479 10.46 -2.42 12.49
C ALA A 479 11.39 -2.96 13.58
N ARG A 480 11.66 -4.27 13.59
CA ARG A 480 12.59 -4.89 14.54
C ARG A 480 14.02 -4.37 14.35
N SER A 481 14.47 -4.25 13.10
CA SER A 481 15.80 -3.73 12.77
C SER A 481 15.95 -2.26 13.21
N GLU A 482 14.95 -1.42 12.97
CA GLU A 482 14.94 -0.03 13.42
C GLU A 482 14.90 0.09 14.94
N ALA A 483 14.06 -0.72 15.61
CA ALA A 483 14.00 -0.77 17.07
C ALA A 483 15.35 -1.16 17.70
N LEU A 484 16.09 -2.11 17.12
CA LEU A 484 17.45 -2.46 17.55
C LEU A 484 18.43 -1.27 17.44
N GLY A 485 18.25 -0.42 16.41
CA GLY A 485 18.98 0.84 16.30
C GLY A 485 18.65 1.79 17.45
N LEU A 486 17.36 2.03 17.70
CA LEU A 486 16.91 2.90 18.80
C LEU A 486 17.36 2.39 20.18
N LEU A 487 17.38 1.07 20.39
CA LEU A 487 17.89 0.47 21.62
C LEU A 487 19.39 0.75 21.83
N ALA A 488 20.18 0.62 20.76
CA ALA A 488 21.60 0.94 20.80
C ALA A 488 21.84 2.43 21.13
N ASP A 489 21.04 3.32 20.56
CA ASP A 489 21.10 4.76 20.80
C ASP A 489 20.62 5.13 22.22
N ALA A 490 19.61 4.43 22.75
CA ALA A 490 19.09 4.62 24.11
C ALA A 490 20.09 4.19 25.19
N GLY A 491 20.93 3.19 24.91
CA GLY A 491 21.98 2.73 25.82
C GLY A 491 21.48 1.99 27.06
N ASP A 492 20.23 1.52 27.07
CA ASP A 492 19.62 0.80 28.20
C ASP A 492 19.82 -0.73 28.06
N PRO A 493 20.65 -1.37 28.91
CA PRO A 493 20.94 -2.79 28.82
C PRO A 493 19.73 -3.68 29.21
N GLU A 494 18.89 -3.24 30.15
CA GLU A 494 17.71 -4.02 30.58
C GLU A 494 16.67 -4.05 29.47
N LEU A 495 16.44 -2.90 28.83
CA LEU A 495 15.51 -2.78 27.73
C LEU A 495 15.98 -3.56 26.48
N ALA A 496 17.27 -3.47 26.15
CA ALA A 496 17.87 -4.26 25.08
C ALA A 496 17.74 -5.78 25.34
N SER A 497 18.04 -6.22 26.56
CA SER A 497 17.90 -7.62 26.97
C SER A 497 16.45 -8.11 26.87
N ARG A 498 15.49 -7.28 27.29
CA ARG A 498 14.06 -7.58 27.17
C ARG A 498 13.64 -7.76 25.71
N PHE A 499 13.98 -6.81 24.84
CA PHE A 499 13.61 -6.88 23.42
C PHE A 499 14.21 -8.11 22.73
N LEU A 500 15.49 -8.40 23.00
CA LEU A 500 16.17 -9.57 22.46
C LEU A 500 15.47 -10.88 22.87
N ARG A 501 15.08 -11.02 24.15
CA ARG A 501 14.43 -12.22 24.67
C ARG A 501 12.97 -12.37 24.26
N GLU A 502 12.17 -11.30 24.37
CA GLU A 502 10.72 -11.36 24.18
C GLU A 502 10.31 -11.26 22.70
N VAL A 503 11.06 -10.51 21.89
CA VAL A 503 10.73 -10.26 20.49
C VAL A 503 11.65 -11.05 19.56
N MET A 504 12.96 -10.82 19.63
CA MET A 504 13.91 -11.36 18.63
C MET A 504 14.08 -12.87 18.70
N GLN A 505 14.11 -13.45 19.90
CA GLN A 505 14.29 -14.89 20.12
C GLN A 505 13.30 -15.75 19.31
N THR A 506 12.06 -15.24 19.13
CA THR A 506 11.00 -15.96 18.45
C THR A 506 10.78 -15.52 16.99
N ARG A 507 11.24 -14.34 16.60
CA ARG A 507 10.92 -13.76 15.28
C ARG A 507 12.11 -13.58 14.34
N PHE A 508 13.32 -13.88 14.80
CA PHE A 508 14.53 -13.76 13.98
C PHE A 508 14.43 -14.46 12.63
N ASP A 509 14.66 -13.69 11.55
CA ASP A 509 14.75 -14.19 10.18
C ASP A 509 16.07 -13.86 9.47
N GLY A 510 16.90 -13.00 10.06
CA GLY A 510 18.23 -12.60 9.57
C GLY A 510 18.29 -11.20 8.97
N SER A 511 17.15 -10.57 8.69
CA SER A 511 17.11 -9.18 8.20
C SER A 511 17.76 -8.19 9.18
N GLU A 512 17.78 -8.53 10.47
CA GLU A 512 18.25 -7.68 11.56
C GLU A 512 19.75 -7.86 11.88
N ASN A 513 20.45 -8.74 11.14
CA ASN A 513 21.86 -9.09 11.37
C ASN A 513 22.80 -7.88 11.43
N SER A 514 22.44 -6.78 10.77
CA SER A 514 23.22 -5.54 10.78
C SER A 514 23.12 -4.74 12.07
N ARG A 515 22.04 -4.89 12.85
CA ARG A 515 21.73 -4.07 14.03
C ARG A 515 21.87 -4.81 15.34
N ILE A 516 21.66 -6.13 15.36
CA ILE A 516 21.79 -6.97 16.57
C ILE A 516 23.13 -6.77 17.31
N PRO A 517 24.31 -6.67 16.65
CA PRO A 517 25.57 -6.47 17.37
C PRO A 517 25.61 -5.20 18.23
N GLY A 518 24.91 -4.13 17.82
CA GLY A 518 24.81 -2.90 18.61
C GLY A 518 24.03 -3.11 19.91
N ALA A 519 22.89 -3.80 19.84
CA ALA A 519 22.10 -4.14 21.03
C ALA A 519 22.83 -5.12 21.96
N LEU A 520 23.54 -6.12 21.40
CA LEU A 520 24.33 -7.06 22.20
C LEU A 520 25.49 -6.37 22.91
N ALA A 521 26.09 -5.31 22.33
CA ALA A 521 27.19 -4.58 22.94
C ALA A 521 26.79 -3.83 24.23
N LEU A 522 25.49 -3.65 24.47
CA LEU A 522 24.97 -3.10 25.72
C LEU A 522 24.94 -4.13 26.87
N LEU A 523 24.92 -5.43 26.54
CA LEU A 523 24.77 -6.50 27.52
C LEU A 523 26.12 -6.92 28.12
N ALA A 524 26.08 -7.56 29.30
CA ALA A 524 27.24 -8.27 29.81
C ALA A 524 27.59 -9.45 28.88
N PRO A 525 28.89 -9.80 28.72
CA PRO A 525 29.31 -10.87 27.83
C PRO A 525 28.59 -12.21 28.08
N ALA A 526 28.32 -12.55 29.34
CA ALA A 526 27.60 -13.77 29.70
C ALA A 526 26.15 -13.77 29.18
N ASP A 527 25.42 -12.66 29.34
CA ASP A 527 24.03 -12.54 28.90
C ASP A 527 23.93 -12.55 27.36
N ALA A 528 24.88 -11.89 26.69
CA ALA A 528 24.98 -11.91 25.23
C ALA A 528 25.27 -13.33 24.71
N ALA A 529 26.16 -14.06 25.39
CA ALA A 529 26.49 -15.45 25.05
C ALA A 529 25.28 -16.38 25.22
N GLU A 530 24.57 -16.26 26.33
CA GLU A 530 23.37 -17.06 26.63
C GLU A 530 22.28 -16.81 25.58
N TRP A 531 22.02 -15.55 25.24
CA TRP A 531 21.03 -15.21 24.23
C TRP A 531 21.39 -15.76 22.85
N LEU A 532 22.64 -15.56 22.40
CA LEU A 532 23.11 -16.08 21.11
C LEU A 532 23.02 -17.61 21.05
N ALA A 533 23.42 -18.31 22.11
CA ALA A 533 23.32 -19.77 22.18
C ALA A 533 21.86 -20.23 22.16
N GLY A 534 20.97 -19.53 22.87
CA GLY A 534 19.53 -19.75 22.81
C GLY A 534 18.97 -19.55 21.40
N LEU A 535 19.37 -18.48 20.72
CA LEU A 535 18.95 -18.17 19.35
C LEU A 535 19.36 -19.29 18.39
N VAL A 536 20.61 -19.77 18.50
CA VAL A 536 21.12 -20.89 17.70
C VAL A 536 20.25 -22.13 17.93
N ARG A 537 20.05 -22.57 19.18
CA ARG A 537 19.20 -23.74 19.50
C ARG A 537 17.77 -23.60 18.96
N GLY A 538 17.22 -22.38 18.99
CA GLY A 538 15.85 -22.13 18.54
C GLY A 538 15.68 -21.95 17.02
N ARG A 539 16.69 -21.49 16.29
CA ARG A 539 16.53 -21.01 14.91
C ARG A 539 17.49 -21.62 13.89
N PHE A 540 18.58 -22.27 14.32
CA PHE A 540 19.60 -22.80 13.41
C PHE A 540 19.04 -23.83 12.42
N SER A 541 18.17 -24.73 12.86
CA SER A 541 17.54 -25.73 11.98
C SER A 541 16.68 -25.10 10.86
N ARG A 542 16.14 -23.90 11.06
CA ARG A 542 15.27 -23.23 10.09
C ARG A 542 16.00 -22.22 9.20
N ARG A 543 16.98 -21.51 9.78
CA ARG A 543 17.71 -20.39 9.15
C ARG A 543 19.22 -20.47 9.44
N PRO A 544 19.90 -21.57 9.07
CA PRO A 544 21.31 -21.78 9.44
C PRO A 544 22.23 -20.68 8.89
N GLY A 545 22.04 -20.27 7.64
CA GLY A 545 22.85 -19.21 7.03
C GLY A 545 22.71 -17.85 7.72
N ALA A 546 21.49 -17.45 8.08
CA ALA A 546 21.26 -16.18 8.77
C ALA A 546 21.86 -16.16 10.18
N VAL A 547 21.74 -17.28 10.91
CA VAL A 547 22.34 -17.41 12.25
C VAL A 547 23.86 -17.33 12.18
N LEU A 548 24.50 -18.02 11.23
CA LEU A 548 25.96 -18.01 11.11
C LEU A 548 26.51 -16.67 10.61
N GLU A 549 25.79 -16.00 9.71
CA GLU A 549 26.11 -14.64 9.29
C GLU A 549 26.08 -13.68 10.51
N LEU A 550 25.08 -13.80 11.39
CA LEU A 550 25.02 -13.02 12.63
C LEU A 550 26.25 -13.28 13.52
N LEU A 551 26.59 -14.54 13.77
CA LEU A 551 27.74 -14.89 14.61
C LEU A 551 29.06 -14.35 14.01
N LEU A 552 29.21 -14.38 12.68
CA LEU A 552 30.37 -13.78 12.02
C LEU A 552 30.43 -12.27 12.18
N ARG A 553 29.30 -11.56 12.05
CA ARG A 553 29.24 -10.12 12.27
C ARG A 553 29.61 -9.78 13.71
N VAL A 554 29.06 -10.50 14.67
CA VAL A 554 29.42 -10.37 16.10
C VAL A 554 30.93 -10.59 16.30
N GLY A 555 31.52 -11.60 15.65
CA GLY A 555 32.96 -11.85 15.69
C GLY A 555 33.83 -10.83 14.94
N ALA A 556 33.22 -9.98 14.10
CA ALA A 556 33.89 -8.90 13.39
C ALA A 556 33.70 -7.53 14.06
N THR A 557 32.78 -7.41 15.02
CA THR A 557 32.51 -6.16 15.74
C THR A 557 33.69 -5.78 16.64
N PRO A 558 34.34 -4.62 16.41
CA PRO A 558 35.45 -4.17 17.24
C PRO A 558 35.05 -3.99 18.71
N GLY A 559 35.89 -4.43 19.64
CA GLY A 559 35.66 -4.27 21.08
C GLY A 559 34.62 -5.21 21.68
N PHE A 560 33.85 -5.95 20.86
CA PHE A 560 32.96 -6.98 21.36
C PHE A 560 33.79 -8.19 21.81
N GLY A 561 33.59 -8.66 23.05
CA GLY A 561 34.32 -9.78 23.66
C GLY A 561 34.03 -11.15 23.05
N TRP A 562 34.09 -11.27 21.72
CA TRP A 562 33.62 -12.42 20.94
C TRP A 562 34.30 -13.74 21.32
N ARG A 563 35.54 -13.69 21.84
CA ARG A 563 36.26 -14.88 22.31
C ARG A 563 35.59 -15.55 23.50
N GLU A 564 34.88 -14.79 24.31
CA GLU A 564 34.14 -15.29 25.46
C GLU A 564 32.69 -15.62 25.09
N THR A 565 32.10 -14.91 24.13
CA THR A 565 30.66 -15.01 23.84
C THR A 565 30.28 -15.98 22.72
N LEU A 566 31.13 -16.17 21.71
CA LEU A 566 30.82 -17.05 20.57
C LEU A 566 31.01 -18.56 20.79
N PRO A 567 31.96 -19.06 21.62
CA PRO A 567 32.25 -20.50 21.67
C PRO A 567 31.04 -21.39 21.95
N GLU A 568 30.16 -21.00 22.88
CA GLU A 568 28.95 -21.78 23.19
C GLU A 568 27.96 -21.79 22.01
N SER A 569 27.80 -20.65 21.34
CA SER A 569 26.94 -20.52 20.17
C SER A 569 27.44 -21.35 18.99
N VAL A 570 28.76 -21.41 18.77
CA VAL A 570 29.36 -22.26 17.73
C VAL A 570 29.19 -23.74 18.05
N ARG A 571 29.40 -24.16 19.31
CA ARG A 571 29.13 -25.55 19.74
C ARG A 571 27.66 -25.93 19.54
N ALA A 572 26.73 -25.04 19.89
CA ALA A 572 25.31 -25.23 19.64
C ALA A 572 25.01 -25.37 18.13
N ALA A 573 25.63 -24.56 17.27
CA ALA A 573 25.44 -24.64 15.82
C ALA A 573 25.91 -25.98 15.25
N VAL A 574 27.06 -26.49 15.69
CA VAL A 574 27.54 -27.83 15.32
C VAL A 574 26.60 -28.94 15.80
N THR A 575 26.01 -28.76 16.99
CA THR A 575 25.06 -29.73 17.57
C THR A 575 23.74 -29.79 16.80
N GLU A 576 23.24 -28.64 16.34
CA GLU A 576 22.00 -28.53 15.56
C GLU A 576 22.17 -28.85 14.06
N LEU A 577 23.42 -28.90 13.56
CA LEU A 577 23.74 -29.12 12.15
C LEU A 577 23.12 -30.38 11.54
N PRO A 578 23.15 -31.57 12.18
CA PRO A 578 22.51 -32.76 11.62
C PRO A 578 21.01 -32.57 11.35
N GLY A 579 20.30 -31.87 12.24
CA GLY A 579 18.87 -31.58 12.08
C GLY A 579 18.60 -30.55 10.97
N ALA A 580 19.49 -29.56 10.80
CA ALA A 580 19.43 -28.61 9.69
C ALA A 580 19.68 -29.28 8.32
N LEU A 581 20.52 -30.32 8.29
CA LEU A 581 20.81 -31.11 7.08
C LEU A 581 19.66 -32.06 6.71
N ASP A 582 18.86 -32.57 7.65
CA ASP A 582 17.80 -33.54 7.36
C ASP A 582 16.57 -32.96 6.61
N LEU A 583 16.52 -31.64 6.43
CA LEU A 583 15.40 -30.98 5.75
C LEU A 583 15.42 -31.23 4.23
N SER A 584 14.34 -31.81 3.69
CA SER A 584 14.15 -31.90 2.24
C SER A 584 13.78 -30.52 1.65
N PRO A 585 14.39 -30.11 0.51
CA PRO A 585 14.03 -28.87 -0.19
C PRO A 585 12.55 -28.76 -0.55
N ASP A 586 11.89 -29.91 -0.76
CA ASP A 586 10.50 -30.01 -1.21
C ASP A 586 9.45 -29.83 -0.09
N GLN A 587 9.86 -29.64 1.17
CA GLN A 587 8.94 -29.35 2.28
C GLN A 587 8.61 -27.86 2.44
N GLY A 588 9.02 -27.01 1.49
CA GLY A 588 8.63 -25.61 1.38
C GLY A 588 7.21 -25.37 0.85
N VAL A 589 6.31 -26.36 0.96
CA VAL A 589 4.89 -26.15 0.67
C VAL A 589 4.26 -25.53 1.90
N PHE A 590 3.58 -24.39 1.72
CA PHE A 590 2.74 -23.71 2.70
C PHE A 590 1.90 -24.73 3.51
N ALA A 591 2.46 -25.20 4.62
CA ALA A 591 1.72 -26.01 5.57
C ALA A 591 0.87 -25.03 6.37
N TRP A 592 -0.39 -24.87 5.96
CA TRP A 592 -1.36 -24.16 6.78
C TRP A 592 -1.50 -24.93 8.10
N THR A 593 -0.92 -24.38 9.16
CA THR A 593 -1.12 -24.87 10.52
C THR A 593 -2.41 -24.24 11.05
N PRO A 594 -3.28 -25.01 11.72
CA PRO A 594 -4.41 -24.43 12.45
C PRO A 594 -3.85 -23.45 13.50
N GLY A 595 -3.96 -22.14 13.24
CA GLY A 595 -3.35 -21.10 14.07
C GLY A 595 -2.68 -19.94 13.32
N GLY A 596 -2.68 -19.91 11.98
CA GLY A 596 -2.33 -18.72 11.19
C GLY A 596 -0.84 -18.36 11.14
N GLN A 597 0.07 -19.22 11.62
CA GLN A 597 1.50 -19.04 11.36
C GLN A 597 1.77 -19.38 9.89
N LEU A 598 1.95 -18.35 9.05
CA LEU A 598 2.72 -18.47 7.82
C LEU A 598 4.15 -18.86 8.23
N ASP A 599 4.41 -20.16 8.24
CA ASP A 599 5.72 -20.70 8.62
C ASP A 599 6.73 -20.16 7.61
N VAL A 600 7.67 -19.35 8.10
CA VAL A 600 8.73 -18.76 7.29
C VAL A 600 9.45 -19.89 6.54
N PRO A 601 9.62 -19.81 5.20
CA PRO A 601 10.18 -20.91 4.44
C PRO A 601 11.55 -21.29 5.01
N ARG A 602 11.68 -22.57 5.37
CA ARG A 602 12.94 -23.13 5.88
C ARG A 602 13.99 -23.01 4.78
N ARG A 603 15.19 -22.55 5.15
CA ARG A 603 16.31 -22.46 4.21
C ARG A 603 17.31 -23.56 4.50
N PRO A 604 17.71 -24.34 3.47
CA PRO A 604 18.66 -25.41 3.64
C PRO A 604 20.09 -24.87 3.87
N VAL A 605 20.99 -25.73 4.36
CA VAL A 605 22.38 -25.37 4.64
C VAL A 605 23.14 -25.16 3.33
N GLY A 606 23.47 -23.90 3.00
CA GLY A 606 24.21 -23.53 1.79
C GLY A 606 25.73 -23.39 2.00
N ALA A 607 26.46 -23.12 0.91
CA ALA A 607 27.93 -23.00 0.94
C ALA A 607 28.46 -21.92 1.90
N ALA A 608 27.80 -20.75 1.92
CA ALA A 608 28.17 -19.67 2.84
C ALA A 608 28.04 -20.12 4.29
N ALA A 609 26.92 -20.74 4.66
CA ALA A 609 26.69 -21.27 6.00
C ALA A 609 27.78 -22.27 6.42
N ILE A 610 28.14 -23.21 5.55
CA ILE A 610 29.23 -24.15 5.83
C ILE A 610 30.54 -23.39 6.04
N SER A 611 30.95 -22.54 5.10
CA SER A 611 32.18 -21.75 5.22
C SER A 611 32.22 -20.91 6.49
N ASP A 612 31.10 -20.30 6.87
CA ASP A 612 30.99 -19.43 8.04
C ASP A 612 31.14 -20.22 9.34
N LEU A 613 30.54 -21.40 9.43
CA LEU A 613 30.69 -22.31 10.57
C LEU A 613 32.17 -22.69 10.78
N PHE A 614 32.88 -23.07 9.71
CA PHE A 614 34.29 -23.46 9.81
C PHE A 614 35.21 -22.28 10.18
N VAL A 615 34.96 -21.08 9.64
CA VAL A 615 35.68 -19.86 10.04
C VAL A 615 35.43 -19.56 11.52
N LEU A 616 34.19 -19.66 11.99
CA LEU A 616 33.84 -19.44 13.39
C LEU A 616 34.48 -20.47 14.31
N SER A 617 34.40 -21.76 13.98
CA SER A 617 35.05 -22.83 14.75
C SER A 617 36.55 -22.60 14.87
N TRP A 618 37.22 -22.24 13.77
CA TRP A 618 38.65 -21.94 13.79
C TRP A 618 38.98 -20.72 14.66
N ARG A 619 38.24 -19.60 14.51
CA ARG A 619 38.44 -18.39 15.32
C ARG A 619 38.25 -18.64 16.82
N CYS A 620 37.34 -19.54 17.17
CA CYS A 620 37.08 -19.94 18.56
C CYS A 620 38.00 -21.07 19.08
N GLY A 621 38.90 -21.61 18.26
CA GLY A 621 39.78 -22.73 18.64
C GLY A 621 39.06 -24.07 18.80
N LEU A 622 37.90 -24.23 18.17
CA LEU A 622 36.99 -25.38 18.28
C LEU A 622 37.25 -26.40 17.16
N ASN A 623 38.46 -26.99 17.15
CA ASN A 623 38.89 -27.92 16.11
C ASN A 623 38.10 -29.24 16.14
N GLU A 624 37.80 -29.77 17.33
CA GLU A 624 37.01 -31.01 17.49
C GLU A 624 35.58 -30.83 16.98
N GLU A 625 34.98 -29.67 17.23
CA GLU A 625 33.65 -29.34 16.70
C GLU A 625 33.66 -29.15 15.19
N ALA A 626 34.71 -28.55 14.63
CA ALA A 626 34.87 -28.46 13.19
C ALA A 626 34.94 -29.87 12.55
N GLU A 627 35.67 -30.80 13.16
CA GLU A 627 35.74 -32.19 12.70
C GLU A 627 34.40 -32.92 12.82
N SER A 628 33.65 -32.69 13.90
CA SER A 628 32.29 -33.20 14.07
C SER A 628 31.33 -32.66 13.01
N ALA A 629 31.39 -31.35 12.73
CA ALA A 629 30.59 -30.71 11.69
C ALA A 629 30.94 -31.27 10.29
N ALA A 630 32.23 -31.44 9.98
CA ALA A 630 32.67 -32.07 8.74
C ALA A 630 32.14 -33.50 8.62
N THR A 631 32.20 -34.28 9.70
CA THR A 631 31.66 -35.65 9.74
C THR A 631 30.16 -35.68 9.45
N ALA A 632 29.38 -34.77 10.05
CA ALA A 632 27.94 -34.66 9.81
C ALA A 632 27.62 -34.31 8.35
N ILE A 633 28.37 -33.39 7.74
CA ILE A 633 28.21 -33.00 6.33
C ILE A 633 28.61 -34.16 5.41
N CYS A 634 29.75 -34.81 5.66
CA CYS A 634 30.26 -35.92 4.86
C CYS A 634 29.36 -37.16 4.90
N ALA A 635 28.63 -37.38 6.01
CA ALA A 635 27.67 -38.47 6.11
C ALA A 635 26.44 -38.30 5.19
N ARG A 636 26.14 -37.07 4.76
CA ARG A 636 24.93 -36.73 3.98
C ARG A 636 25.21 -35.66 2.91
N PRO A 637 26.08 -35.93 1.92
CA PRO A 637 26.56 -34.92 0.98
C PRO A 637 25.47 -34.33 0.08
N GLY A 638 24.39 -35.08 -0.21
CA GLY A 638 23.24 -34.61 -1.00
C GLY A 638 22.20 -33.77 -0.26
N LYS A 639 22.40 -33.55 1.06
CA LYS A 639 21.42 -32.90 1.96
C LYS A 639 21.84 -31.50 2.43
N ALA A 640 23.14 -31.17 2.39
CA ALA A 640 23.56 -29.78 2.29
C ALA A 640 23.20 -29.28 0.88
N THR A 641 22.31 -28.30 0.75
CA THR A 641 21.69 -27.86 -0.52
C THR A 641 22.60 -27.85 -1.75
N PRO A 642 22.02 -28.07 -2.94
CA PRO A 642 22.29 -29.26 -3.73
C PRO A 642 23.77 -29.38 -4.14
N GLU A 643 24.32 -30.59 -3.95
CA GLU A 643 25.45 -31.27 -4.60
C GLU A 643 26.82 -30.56 -4.75
N ARG A 644 26.90 -29.24 -4.56
CA ARG A 644 28.03 -28.38 -4.89
C ARG A 644 28.34 -27.36 -3.78
N ALA A 645 27.55 -27.36 -2.70
CA ALA A 645 27.82 -26.51 -1.54
C ALA A 645 29.19 -26.79 -0.93
N VAL A 646 29.61 -28.06 -0.84
CA VAL A 646 30.90 -28.42 -0.24
C VAL A 646 32.09 -27.88 -1.07
N PRO A 647 32.19 -28.13 -2.40
CA PRO A 647 33.22 -27.50 -3.24
C PRO A 647 33.25 -25.96 -3.14
N ALA A 648 32.09 -25.30 -3.18
CA ALA A 648 32.00 -23.85 -3.06
C ALA A 648 32.46 -23.36 -1.68
N SER A 649 32.15 -24.10 -0.61
CA SER A 649 32.61 -23.79 0.75
C SER A 649 34.12 -23.93 0.88
N LEU A 650 34.71 -24.98 0.30
CA LEU A 650 36.15 -25.21 0.32
C LEU A 650 36.92 -24.11 -0.41
N LYS A 651 36.38 -23.64 -1.55
CA LYS A 651 36.90 -22.46 -2.26
C LYS A 651 36.89 -21.23 -1.36
N SER A 652 35.73 -20.91 -0.78
CA SER A 652 35.58 -19.77 0.14
C SER A 652 36.53 -19.87 1.35
N LEU A 653 36.70 -21.07 1.93
CA LEU A 653 37.59 -21.29 3.07
C LEU A 653 39.07 -21.08 2.71
N ALA A 654 39.50 -21.60 1.55
CA ALA A 654 40.87 -21.44 1.08
C ALA A 654 41.21 -19.96 0.78
N GLU A 655 40.24 -19.18 0.30
CA GLU A 655 40.40 -17.74 0.03
C GLU A 655 40.38 -16.89 1.32
N ARG A 656 39.63 -17.30 2.35
CA ARG A 656 39.41 -16.52 3.58
C ARG A 656 40.46 -16.76 4.66
N GLU A 657 40.92 -18.00 4.83
CA GLU A 657 41.82 -18.37 5.94
C GLU A 657 42.77 -19.53 5.55
N GLU A 658 43.98 -19.21 5.08
CA GLU A 658 44.97 -20.17 4.55
C GLU A 658 45.32 -21.31 5.55
N ARG A 659 45.24 -21.04 6.86
CA ARG A 659 45.54 -22.02 7.91
C ARG A 659 44.47 -23.09 8.09
N ILE A 660 43.23 -22.84 7.65
CA ILE A 660 42.14 -23.84 7.74
C ILE A 660 42.40 -25.02 6.80
N SER A 661 43.09 -24.79 5.67
CA SER A 661 43.45 -25.84 4.71
C SER A 661 44.33 -26.95 5.31
N GLY A 662 44.99 -26.68 6.45
CA GLY A 662 45.77 -27.68 7.20
C GLY A 662 44.96 -28.56 8.16
N SER A 663 43.67 -28.25 8.39
CA SER A 663 42.83 -28.95 9.36
C SER A 663 42.35 -30.32 8.85
N ALA A 664 42.13 -31.26 9.77
CA ALA A 664 41.54 -32.55 9.45
C ALA A 664 40.11 -32.43 8.89
N ALA A 665 39.36 -31.45 9.38
CA ALA A 665 38.00 -31.16 8.91
C ALA A 665 37.98 -30.71 7.44
N TYR A 666 38.87 -29.78 7.05
CA TYR A 666 39.02 -29.36 5.65
C TYR A 666 39.39 -30.54 4.74
N ARG A 667 40.33 -31.38 5.19
CA ARG A 667 40.74 -32.59 4.46
C ARG A 667 39.59 -33.56 4.24
N SER A 668 38.76 -33.81 5.25
CA SER A 668 37.59 -34.70 5.17
C SER A 668 36.56 -34.19 4.15
N LEU A 669 36.24 -32.89 4.20
CA LEU A 669 35.35 -32.26 3.25
C LEU A 669 35.90 -32.27 1.82
N TRP A 670 37.18 -31.95 1.65
CA TRP A 670 37.85 -31.95 0.35
C TRP A 670 37.82 -33.35 -0.28
N ARG A 671 38.18 -34.39 0.47
CA ARG A 671 38.14 -35.78 -0.03
C ARG A 671 36.72 -36.19 -0.43
N THR A 672 35.75 -35.93 0.44
CA THR A 672 34.35 -36.27 0.16
C THR A 672 33.81 -35.54 -1.07
N ALA A 673 34.18 -34.27 -1.26
CA ALA A 673 33.82 -33.50 -2.44
C ALA A 673 34.47 -34.06 -3.72
N VAL A 674 35.75 -34.41 -3.67
CA VAL A 674 36.47 -35.02 -4.79
C VAL A 674 35.85 -36.37 -5.17
N ASP A 675 35.62 -37.25 -4.20
CA ASP A 675 35.02 -38.56 -4.42
C ASP A 675 33.60 -38.44 -5.03
N ALA A 676 32.81 -37.48 -4.55
CA ALA A 676 31.47 -37.22 -5.09
C ALA A 676 31.53 -36.73 -6.55
N LEU A 677 32.41 -35.77 -6.86
CA LEU A 677 32.57 -35.23 -8.21
C LEU A 677 33.09 -36.30 -9.19
N LEU A 678 34.10 -37.07 -8.79
CA LEU A 678 34.66 -38.16 -9.58
C LEU A 678 33.61 -39.24 -9.85
N LYS A 679 32.86 -39.64 -8.83
CA LYS A 679 31.77 -40.62 -8.97
C LYS A 679 30.69 -40.14 -9.92
N ARG A 680 30.29 -38.86 -9.84
CA ARG A 680 29.25 -38.29 -10.71
C ARG A 680 29.74 -38.08 -12.14
N SER A 681 31.01 -37.74 -12.33
CA SER A 681 31.60 -37.44 -13.64
C SER A 681 32.35 -38.62 -14.26
N ALA A 682 32.19 -39.83 -13.70
CA ALA A 682 32.86 -41.03 -14.18
C ALA A 682 32.54 -41.39 -15.65
N ARG A 683 31.45 -40.83 -16.21
CA ARG A 683 31.05 -41.00 -17.61
C ARG A 683 30.61 -39.66 -18.18
N HIS A 684 31.14 -39.31 -19.35
CA HIS A 684 30.69 -38.15 -20.11
C HIS A 684 29.23 -38.33 -20.55
N PRO A 685 28.36 -37.31 -20.47
CA PRO A 685 26.98 -37.40 -20.95
C PRO A 685 26.93 -37.67 -22.46
N GLU A 686 26.40 -38.83 -22.85
CA GLU A 686 26.25 -39.20 -24.26
C GLU A 686 25.02 -38.54 -24.87
N ALA A 687 25.16 -38.01 -26.10
CA ALA A 687 24.03 -37.42 -26.81
C ALA A 687 22.99 -38.50 -27.15
N PRO A 688 21.68 -38.25 -26.93
CA PRO A 688 20.64 -39.18 -27.35
C PRO A 688 20.72 -39.48 -28.85
N GLN A 689 20.72 -40.76 -29.21
CA GLN A 689 20.84 -41.22 -30.59
C GLN A 689 19.53 -41.01 -31.39
N ASP A 690 18.40 -40.92 -30.71
CA ASP A 690 17.06 -40.73 -31.28
C ASP A 690 16.26 -39.66 -30.49
N TRP A 691 14.96 -39.53 -30.81
CA TRP A 691 14.02 -38.67 -30.07
C TRP A 691 13.12 -39.46 -29.12
N VAL A 692 13.51 -40.66 -28.69
CA VAL A 692 12.72 -41.44 -27.74
C VAL A 692 12.81 -40.78 -26.36
N ILE A 693 11.65 -40.49 -25.76
CA ILE A 693 11.55 -39.99 -24.38
C ILE A 693 10.94 -41.10 -23.52
N PRO A 694 11.63 -41.59 -22.47
CA PRO A 694 11.08 -42.58 -21.56
C PRO A 694 9.93 -41.96 -20.74
N ALA A 695 8.68 -42.22 -21.16
CA ALA A 695 7.48 -41.65 -20.56
C ALA A 695 6.79 -42.66 -19.63
N ASN A 696 7.24 -42.76 -18.38
CA ASN A 696 6.58 -43.55 -17.34
C ASN A 696 5.43 -42.74 -16.71
N LEU A 697 4.39 -42.47 -17.49
CA LEU A 697 3.22 -41.71 -17.05
C LEU A 697 2.42 -42.52 -16.02
N GLY A 698 2.07 -41.90 -14.89
CA GLY A 698 1.28 -42.54 -13.82
C GLY A 698 -0.22 -42.72 -14.15
N CYS A 699 -0.66 -42.27 -15.33
CA CYS A 699 -2.04 -42.29 -15.78
C CYS A 699 -2.20 -43.08 -17.09
N ASP A 700 -3.16 -44.02 -17.12
CA ASP A 700 -3.44 -44.88 -18.28
C ASP A 700 -4.66 -44.41 -19.11
N CYS A 701 -4.98 -43.11 -19.08
CA CYS A 701 -6.06 -42.59 -19.90
C CYS A 701 -5.69 -42.63 -21.40
N LYS A 702 -6.70 -42.62 -22.29
CA LYS A 702 -6.50 -42.66 -23.75
C LYS A 702 -5.49 -41.60 -24.23
N HIS A 703 -5.52 -40.40 -23.67
CA HIS A 703 -4.66 -39.29 -24.10
C HIS A 703 -3.23 -39.41 -23.56
N CYS A 704 -3.04 -39.94 -22.34
CA CYS A 704 -1.72 -40.28 -21.83
C CYS A 704 -1.07 -41.41 -22.62
N ARG A 705 -1.85 -42.42 -23.06
CA ARG A 705 -1.33 -43.44 -23.99
C ARG A 705 -0.91 -42.85 -25.34
N GLN A 706 -1.66 -41.88 -25.86
CA GLN A 706 -1.29 -41.18 -27.10
C GLN A 706 -0.02 -40.34 -26.91
N LEU A 707 0.12 -39.66 -25.78
CA LEU A 707 1.34 -38.93 -25.42
C LEU A 707 2.53 -39.87 -25.24
N ALA A 708 2.37 -41.00 -24.53
CA ALA A 708 3.40 -42.01 -24.34
C ALA A 708 3.83 -42.65 -25.67
N ALA A 709 2.88 -42.94 -26.57
CA ALA A 709 3.17 -43.42 -27.92
C ALA A 709 3.97 -42.38 -28.73
N PHE A 710 3.61 -41.09 -28.64
CA PHE A 710 4.40 -40.01 -29.24
C PHE A 710 5.81 -39.96 -28.63
N CYS A 711 5.96 -40.08 -27.31
CA CYS A 711 7.26 -40.12 -26.64
C CYS A 711 8.12 -41.30 -27.11
N ALA A 712 7.52 -42.47 -27.33
CA ALA A 712 8.21 -43.68 -27.78
C ALA A 712 8.63 -43.69 -29.26
N ASP A 713 8.12 -42.75 -30.07
CA ASP A 713 8.45 -42.65 -31.49
C ASP A 713 9.85 -42.01 -31.69
N PRO A 714 10.82 -42.69 -32.31
CA PRO A 714 12.20 -42.20 -32.47
C PRO A 714 12.33 -41.05 -33.47
N ASP A 715 11.37 -40.88 -34.39
CA ASP A 715 11.44 -39.90 -35.49
C ASP A 715 10.51 -38.69 -35.27
N ALA A 716 9.40 -38.89 -34.55
CA ALA A 716 8.42 -37.84 -34.32
C ALA A 716 8.93 -36.77 -33.32
N ARG A 717 9.12 -35.54 -33.83
CA ARG A 717 9.58 -34.39 -33.03
C ARG A 717 8.46 -33.49 -32.50
N VAL A 718 7.32 -33.42 -33.22
CA VAL A 718 6.19 -32.56 -32.86
C VAL A 718 4.91 -33.38 -32.83
N GLY A 719 4.26 -33.42 -31.66
CA GLY A 719 2.97 -34.07 -31.42
C GLY A 719 1.88 -33.02 -31.32
N ARG A 720 0.76 -33.22 -32.02
CA ARG A 720 -0.37 -32.29 -32.02
C ARG A 720 -1.62 -33.01 -31.49
N PHE A 721 -2.15 -32.52 -30.37
CA PHE A 721 -3.26 -33.13 -29.65
C PHE A 721 -4.46 -32.16 -29.56
N PRO A 722 -5.41 -32.22 -30.51
CA PRO A 722 -6.64 -31.41 -30.45
C PRO A 722 -7.55 -31.93 -29.33
N LEU A 723 -7.70 -31.17 -28.24
CA LEU A 723 -8.35 -31.61 -27.00
C LEU A 723 -9.10 -30.45 -26.34
N ARG A 724 -10.15 -30.73 -25.54
CA ARG A 724 -10.84 -29.73 -24.70
C ARG A 724 -9.98 -29.27 -23.50
N LYS A 725 -10.35 -28.14 -22.86
CA LYS A 725 -9.51 -27.40 -21.90
C LYS A 725 -9.02 -28.25 -20.71
N ASP A 726 -9.92 -28.99 -20.08
CA ASP A 726 -9.64 -29.90 -18.96
C ASP A 726 -8.63 -31.00 -19.33
N LEU A 727 -8.77 -31.60 -20.51
CA LEU A 727 -7.85 -32.65 -20.98
C LEU A 727 -6.47 -32.10 -21.37
N ARG A 728 -6.39 -30.87 -21.91
CA ARG A 728 -5.10 -30.21 -22.14
C ARG A 728 -4.39 -29.89 -20.82
N GLN A 729 -5.14 -29.38 -19.83
CA GLN A 729 -4.59 -29.11 -18.50
C GLN A 729 -4.10 -30.40 -17.82
N HIS A 730 -4.79 -31.51 -18.02
CA HIS A 730 -4.32 -32.82 -17.57
C HIS A 730 -2.98 -33.22 -18.21
N LEU A 731 -2.86 -33.13 -19.55
CA LEU A 731 -1.59 -33.46 -20.23
C LEU A 731 -0.45 -32.51 -19.84
N HIS A 732 -0.72 -31.22 -19.67
CA HIS A 732 0.24 -30.26 -19.10
C HIS A 732 0.79 -30.74 -17.75
N GLY A 733 -0.11 -31.10 -16.82
CA GLY A 733 0.28 -31.61 -15.51
C GLY A 733 1.05 -32.93 -15.56
N GLN A 734 0.76 -33.82 -16.53
CA GLN A 734 1.53 -35.05 -16.72
C GLN A 734 2.94 -34.77 -17.26
N ILE A 735 3.07 -33.85 -18.22
CA ILE A 735 4.37 -33.48 -18.78
C ILE A 735 5.25 -32.81 -17.72
N ASP A 736 4.70 -31.84 -16.99
CA ASP A 736 5.42 -31.11 -15.94
C ASP A 736 5.74 -32.00 -14.74
N GLY A 737 4.76 -32.80 -14.29
CA GLY A 737 4.91 -33.70 -13.15
C GLY A 737 5.95 -34.80 -13.36
N HIS A 738 6.09 -35.30 -14.60
CA HIS A 738 7.09 -36.30 -14.96
C HIS A 738 8.38 -35.71 -15.57
N ARG A 739 8.49 -34.38 -15.68
CA ARG A 739 9.63 -33.65 -16.25
C ARG A 739 10.08 -34.20 -17.63
N LEU A 740 9.13 -34.45 -18.53
CA LEU A 740 9.46 -34.98 -19.85
C LEU A 740 10.22 -33.93 -20.68
N ASP A 741 11.20 -34.38 -21.48
CA ASP A 741 12.00 -33.53 -22.37
C ASP A 741 11.19 -33.02 -23.58
N MET A 742 10.23 -32.13 -23.32
CA MET A 742 9.44 -31.48 -24.36
C MET A 742 8.89 -30.13 -23.90
N SER A 743 8.75 -29.21 -24.84
CA SER A 743 7.93 -28.01 -24.65
C SER A 743 6.48 -28.31 -25.01
N HIS A 744 5.55 -27.59 -24.39
CA HIS A 744 4.12 -27.77 -24.61
C HIS A 744 3.42 -26.42 -24.67
N VAL A 745 2.67 -26.17 -25.74
CA VAL A 745 1.98 -24.90 -25.96
C VAL A 745 0.59 -25.16 -26.50
N THR A 746 -0.42 -24.47 -25.96
CA THR A 746 -1.77 -24.53 -26.51
C THR A 746 -1.93 -23.53 -27.65
N GLU A 747 -2.06 -24.03 -28.87
CA GLU A 747 -2.37 -23.22 -30.05
C GLU A 747 -3.87 -22.88 -30.05
N ARG A 748 -4.18 -21.59 -29.91
CA ARG A 748 -5.55 -21.06 -29.83
C ARG A 748 -6.14 -20.78 -31.22
N ARG A 749 -6.06 -21.76 -32.12
CA ARG A 749 -6.66 -21.73 -33.47
C ARG A 749 -7.54 -22.97 -33.67
N GLY A 750 -8.80 -22.77 -34.08
CA GLY A 750 -9.81 -23.82 -34.25
C GLY A 750 -10.49 -24.28 -32.94
N SER A 751 -11.54 -25.10 -33.04
CA SER A 751 -12.20 -25.73 -31.89
C SER A 751 -12.32 -27.24 -32.13
N PRO A 752 -11.80 -28.10 -31.23
CA PRO A 752 -11.10 -27.79 -29.99
C PRO A 752 -9.66 -27.26 -30.21
N PHE A 753 -9.14 -26.43 -29.29
CA PHE A 753 -7.74 -25.96 -29.34
C PHE A 753 -6.75 -27.13 -29.27
N THR A 754 -5.59 -26.96 -29.89
CA THR A 754 -4.57 -28.01 -30.01
C THR A 754 -3.44 -27.81 -29.01
N LEU A 755 -3.10 -28.83 -28.23
CA LEU A 755 -1.85 -28.87 -27.48
C LEU A 755 -0.73 -29.35 -28.40
N VAL A 756 0.26 -28.51 -28.63
CA VAL A 756 1.44 -28.81 -29.44
C VAL A 756 2.58 -29.14 -28.50
N CYS A 757 3.02 -30.39 -28.50
CA CYS A 757 4.16 -30.88 -27.74
C CYS A 757 5.36 -31.02 -28.68
N THR A 758 6.48 -30.37 -28.38
CA THR A 758 7.71 -30.46 -29.18
C THR A 758 8.80 -31.08 -28.33
N LYS A 759 9.31 -32.25 -28.74
CA LYS A 759 10.42 -32.91 -28.04
C LYS A 759 11.66 -32.02 -28.08
N ASN A 760 12.33 -31.90 -26.94
CA ASN A 760 13.60 -31.22 -26.81
C ASN A 760 14.62 -32.18 -26.17
N ARG A 761 15.79 -31.67 -25.78
CA ARG A 761 16.86 -32.45 -25.13
C ARG A 761 17.25 -31.85 -23.78
N ALA A 762 16.28 -31.24 -23.09
CA ALA A 762 16.52 -30.45 -21.89
C ALA A 762 17.19 -31.23 -20.75
N SER A 763 16.97 -32.55 -20.61
CA SER A 763 17.68 -33.34 -19.60
C SER A 763 19.11 -33.65 -20.01
N TYR A 764 19.38 -33.90 -21.30
CA TYR A 764 20.76 -34.05 -21.81
C TYR A 764 21.55 -32.75 -21.68
N GLU A 765 20.97 -31.62 -22.11
CA GLU A 765 21.60 -30.29 -22.02
C GLU A 765 21.93 -29.94 -20.57
N ARG A 766 20.98 -30.13 -19.64
CA ARG A 766 21.21 -29.97 -18.19
C ARG A 766 22.32 -30.87 -17.68
N ARG A 767 22.35 -32.15 -18.10
CA ARG A 767 23.39 -33.09 -17.67
C ARG A 767 24.77 -32.73 -18.21
N LEU A 768 24.84 -32.19 -19.43
CA LEU A 768 26.07 -31.67 -20.04
C LEU A 768 26.58 -30.42 -19.32
N GLU A 769 25.69 -29.48 -19.02
CA GLU A 769 26.00 -28.31 -18.18
C GLU A 769 26.50 -28.73 -16.80
N GLU A 770 25.81 -29.69 -16.17
CA GLU A 770 26.21 -30.23 -14.87
C GLU A 770 27.60 -30.86 -14.90
N TYR A 771 27.92 -31.63 -15.96
CA TYR A 771 29.23 -32.24 -16.14
C TYR A 771 30.32 -31.18 -16.36
N ALA A 772 30.06 -30.16 -17.19
CA ALA A 772 31.01 -29.07 -17.42
C ALA A 772 31.33 -28.31 -16.12
N GLU A 773 30.32 -28.05 -15.30
CA GLU A 773 30.48 -27.42 -13.99
C GLU A 773 31.23 -28.32 -13.00
N ASP A 774 30.99 -29.64 -13.02
CA ASP A 774 31.73 -30.59 -12.18
C ASP A 774 33.22 -30.59 -12.51
N VAL A 775 33.56 -30.56 -13.79
CA VAL A 775 34.96 -30.45 -14.25
C VAL A 775 35.57 -29.12 -13.80
N GLU A 776 34.81 -28.02 -13.79
CA GLU A 776 35.27 -26.74 -13.25
C GLU A 776 35.53 -26.82 -11.74
N TRP A 777 34.65 -27.47 -10.98
CA TRP A 777 34.86 -27.71 -9.55
C TRP A 777 36.07 -28.62 -9.30
N MET A 778 36.29 -29.66 -10.11
CA MET A 778 37.49 -30.49 -10.05
C MET A 778 38.77 -29.66 -10.26
N ARG A 779 38.80 -28.81 -11.30
CA ARG A 779 39.91 -27.87 -11.55
C ARG A 779 40.12 -26.89 -10.40
N THR A 780 39.05 -26.49 -9.74
CA THR A 780 39.11 -25.61 -8.56
C THR A 780 39.72 -26.36 -7.38
N LEU A 781 39.19 -27.54 -7.02
CA LEU A 781 39.70 -28.34 -5.89
C LEU A 781 41.15 -28.78 -6.07
N MET A 782 41.60 -29.01 -7.31
CA MET A 782 42.99 -29.30 -7.64
C MET A 782 43.94 -28.12 -7.36
N ARG A 783 43.44 -26.87 -7.42
CA ARG A 783 44.22 -25.65 -7.09
C ARG A 783 44.26 -25.35 -5.59
N ILE A 784 43.38 -25.97 -4.80
CA ILE A 784 43.28 -25.76 -3.34
C ILE A 784 43.34 -27.11 -2.57
N PRO A 785 44.45 -27.87 -2.68
CA PRO A 785 44.60 -29.11 -1.91
C PRO A 785 44.80 -28.82 -0.41
N PRO A 786 44.45 -29.76 0.48
CA PRO A 786 44.79 -29.68 1.90
C PRO A 786 46.31 -29.54 2.13
N THR A 787 46.74 -28.73 3.10
CA THR A 787 48.16 -28.42 3.40
C THR A 787 48.66 -29.14 4.68
N GLY A 788 49.99 -29.30 4.87
CA GLY A 788 50.62 -29.82 6.10
C GLY A 788 51.20 -31.26 6.07
N ASP A 789 51.93 -31.65 7.12
CA ASP A 789 52.78 -32.87 7.23
C ASP A 789 52.04 -34.23 7.11
N ALA A 790 50.71 -34.21 7.14
CA ALA A 790 49.86 -35.36 6.85
C ALA A 790 49.19 -35.24 5.47
N ALA A 791 49.93 -34.73 4.47
CA ALA A 791 49.67 -34.91 3.04
C ALA A 791 49.92 -36.39 2.65
N ASP A 792 49.14 -37.23 3.30
CA ASP A 792 49.02 -38.66 3.23
C ASP A 792 48.85 -39.09 1.77
N ASP A 793 49.45 -40.21 1.36
CA ASP A 793 49.44 -40.74 -0.02
C ASP A 793 48.06 -40.73 -0.69
N THR A 794 46.99 -40.73 0.10
CA THR A 794 45.59 -40.57 -0.31
C THR A 794 45.27 -39.24 -0.99
N VAL A 795 45.79 -38.09 -0.53
CA VAL A 795 45.55 -36.78 -1.19
C VAL A 795 46.25 -36.75 -2.55
N ALA A 796 47.49 -37.26 -2.61
CA ALA A 796 48.23 -37.39 -3.86
C ALA A 796 47.52 -38.33 -4.86
N MET A 797 46.89 -39.41 -4.38
CA MET A 797 46.06 -40.29 -5.19
C MET A 797 44.82 -39.56 -5.73
N SER A 798 44.06 -38.85 -4.88
CA SER A 798 42.90 -38.07 -5.31
C SER A 798 43.26 -37.00 -6.35
N LEU A 799 44.41 -36.33 -6.22
CA LEU A 799 44.89 -35.36 -7.21
C LEU A 799 45.16 -36.01 -8.56
N ARG A 800 45.82 -37.19 -8.60
CA ARG A 800 46.00 -37.96 -9.85
C ARG A 800 44.67 -38.34 -10.49
N CYS A 801 43.71 -38.81 -9.69
CA CYS A 801 42.37 -39.13 -10.20
C CYS A 801 41.65 -37.90 -10.80
N LEU A 802 41.83 -36.72 -10.20
CA LEU A 802 41.29 -35.47 -10.76
C LEU A 802 41.97 -35.11 -12.09
N GLU A 803 43.31 -35.19 -12.16
CA GLU A 803 44.07 -34.93 -13.39
C GLU A 803 43.61 -35.84 -14.55
N GLU A 804 43.47 -37.15 -14.27
CA GLU A 804 42.98 -38.12 -15.25
C GLU A 804 41.54 -37.82 -15.70
N ALA A 805 40.64 -37.49 -14.77
CA ALA A 805 39.25 -37.18 -15.08
C ALA A 805 39.08 -35.88 -15.88
N ILE A 806 39.90 -34.85 -15.61
CA ILE A 806 39.88 -33.57 -16.35
C ILE A 806 40.48 -33.73 -17.75
N ALA A 807 41.47 -34.62 -17.91
CA ALA A 807 42.14 -34.89 -19.18
C ALA A 807 41.40 -35.88 -20.09
N ALA A 808 40.39 -36.58 -19.56
CA ALA A 808 39.57 -37.50 -20.35
C ALA A 808 38.87 -36.76 -21.51
N PRO A 809 38.95 -37.27 -22.75
CA PRO A 809 38.27 -36.63 -23.88
C PRO A 809 36.75 -36.65 -23.68
N ALA A 810 36.12 -35.51 -23.97
CA ALA A 810 34.66 -35.33 -23.98
C ALA A 810 33.97 -36.13 -25.08
#